data_AF-A0A7C4KC95-F1
#
_entry.id   AF-A0A7C4KC95-F1
#
_cell.length_a   1.000
_cell.length_b   1.000
_cell.length_c   1.000
_cell.angle_alpha   90.00
_cell.angle_beta   90.00
_cell.angle_gamma   90.00
#
_symmetry.space_group_name_H-M   'P 1'
#
loop_
_entity.id
_entity.type
_entity.pdbx_description
1 polymer ?
#
loop_
_entity_poly.entity_id
_entity_poly.type
_entity_poly.pdbx_seq_one_letter_code
_entity_poly.pdbx_strand_id
1 'polypeptide(L)'
;MTSSRAKALLLILLLLVGIAGYWSPTSGQTPSPPYVTYLPILYRWETPPMAQLTNARTLDANGNEKTAYLPGDAIRYVASGNNPYPIPITLGLRWYQPETCGETLVYSTTLNLAPGNWQHTVDGTAPTCPGFYTSTVEITNGAQTSRLAVLDVINQPSAVVLETRQGFDTCHLPSLSKMQTWWNSSPYWVFNIYLGGSLFACDDEIPDAYWVRLAAEQGWKFILTWVGPQAPCSVFREKFSSNPTTAYQQGRAEADVAVAAANRLGFMGNRVIYYDMEGYGSSAPEACQTAVASFIRGWTTRLHEWGNPAGGYGSPYSSHIADWASNNPPPDYIWIAHWLTPYQYRPDATVWVSSLSDSLWNNHQRIRQYAGGHSETWGGESLVIDSNALDGAVTTILPTAATQADFQAQALILEQEAPILAFELLSPQVGWVLQAERLLATQDGGATWSEITPATSEESPMLTADFVDAQRGWLVRSDSEATMLSLYRTADGGRNWENKLLPLIPSPLDGASPVAAWLEFRDELHGWLAIKLQSSINFSLGRLFITEDGGLSWQERSLPLGEPARFLDSQRGWVAGGPAGDELYRTDDGGATWQPQFLPLPVAETGERTFVGLPEFSRGHVGYLPVTRSGPGGVKLLIYITRNGGNSWELAEALTDQTETEISQSLPFSLGRDGAWRVGIPSMSDALSNELRRIVQKGYELGVQLNSMDFITSQIGWAAVQAGTCQGAKTSQRCEQFSRLMATSDGGLTWKNITPPR
;
A
#
# COMPACT_ATOMS: atom_id res chain seq x y z
N MET A 1 27.23 -45.76 -27.29
CA MET A 1 27.22 -45.89 -25.82
C MET A 1 26.52 -44.67 -25.25
N THR A 2 25.44 -44.91 -24.52
CA THR A 2 24.75 -44.06 -23.53
C THR A 2 24.87 -42.52 -23.55
N SER A 3 23.68 -41.89 -23.60
CA SER A 3 23.32 -40.57 -23.04
C SER A 3 23.89 -39.35 -23.81
N SER A 4 23.24 -38.18 -23.89
CA SER A 4 22.15 -37.63 -23.11
C SER A 4 21.57 -36.40 -23.84
N ARG A 5 20.31 -36.08 -23.49
CA ARG A 5 19.73 -34.74 -23.32
C ARG A 5 19.46 -33.85 -24.55
N ALA A 6 18.15 -33.75 -24.79
CA ALA A 6 17.46 -32.65 -25.46
C ALA A 6 17.64 -31.31 -24.71
N LYS A 7 17.67 -30.22 -25.49
CA LYS A 7 17.19 -28.88 -25.14
C LYS A 7 16.45 -28.30 -26.35
N ALA A 8 15.38 -27.56 -26.04
CA ALA A 8 14.38 -26.99 -26.93
C ALA A 8 14.95 -25.90 -27.86
N LEU A 9 14.31 -25.38 -28.92
CA LEU A 9 13.13 -24.50 -28.90
C LEU A 9 12.83 -24.07 -30.35
N LEU A 10 11.54 -23.86 -30.66
CA LEU A 10 10.94 -22.91 -31.62
C LEU A 10 11.48 -22.76 -33.07
N LEU A 11 10.59 -23.00 -34.05
CA LEU A 11 10.14 -21.93 -34.98
C LEU A 11 8.86 -22.34 -35.74
N ILE A 12 7.87 -21.45 -35.75
CA ILE A 12 6.67 -21.47 -36.59
C ILE A 12 6.97 -20.63 -37.84
N LEU A 13 6.63 -21.08 -39.06
CA LEU A 13 5.74 -20.41 -40.04
C LEU A 13 5.88 -20.98 -41.47
N LEU A 14 4.73 -21.43 -41.99
CA LEU A 14 4.07 -21.10 -43.27
C LEU A 14 4.77 -21.27 -44.64
N LEU A 15 3.86 -21.44 -45.63
CA LEU A 15 3.98 -21.32 -47.11
C LEU A 15 4.45 -22.57 -47.87
N LEU A 16 3.93 -22.94 -49.06
CA LEU A 16 2.73 -22.64 -49.88
C LEU A 16 2.90 -23.51 -51.17
N VAL A 17 1.83 -23.67 -51.95
CA VAL A 17 1.81 -24.10 -53.39
C VAL A 17 1.99 -25.61 -53.61
N GLY A 18 1.11 -26.38 -54.25
CA GLY A 18 0.09 -26.06 -55.26
C GLY A 18 0.58 -26.52 -56.64
N ILE A 19 0.38 -27.79 -57.01
CA ILE A 19 0.50 -28.22 -58.42
C ILE A 19 -0.66 -29.14 -58.79
N ALA A 20 -1.24 -28.78 -59.93
CA ALA A 20 -2.43 -29.29 -60.57
C ALA A 20 -2.34 -30.74 -61.08
N GLY A 21 -3.51 -31.34 -61.28
CA GLY A 21 -3.66 -32.55 -62.08
C GLY A 21 -5.14 -32.81 -62.35
N TYR A 22 -5.59 -32.44 -63.54
CA TYR A 22 -6.91 -32.75 -64.11
C TYR A 22 -7.25 -34.26 -64.01
N TRP A 23 -8.55 -34.58 -64.07
CA TRP A 23 -9.21 -35.68 -64.80
C TRP A 23 -10.46 -36.17 -64.03
N SER A 24 -11.64 -35.85 -64.56
CA SER A 24 -12.88 -36.63 -64.40
C SER A 24 -13.02 -37.50 -65.66
N PRO A 25 -13.54 -38.75 -65.61
CA PRO A 25 -14.98 -38.93 -65.46
C PRO A 25 -15.48 -40.24 -64.79
N THR A 26 -16.66 -40.11 -64.17
CA THR A 26 -17.80 -41.05 -64.06
C THR A 26 -17.64 -42.56 -63.79
N SER A 27 -18.42 -42.96 -62.79
CA SER A 27 -19.21 -44.20 -62.62
C SER A 27 -18.60 -45.34 -61.80
N GLY A 28 -19.40 -45.78 -60.81
CA GLY A 28 -19.45 -47.17 -60.37
C GLY A 28 -18.71 -47.52 -59.09
N GLN A 29 -19.49 -47.76 -58.04
CA GLN A 29 -19.23 -48.65 -56.90
C GLN A 29 -18.30 -48.14 -55.77
N THR A 30 -18.94 -47.99 -54.62
CA THR A 30 -18.36 -47.96 -53.27
C THR A 30 -17.53 -49.20 -52.97
N PRO A 31 -16.41 -49.03 -52.27
CA PRO A 31 -16.22 -49.72 -50.99
C PRO A 31 -15.94 -48.74 -49.84
N SER A 32 -16.44 -49.08 -48.67
CA SER A 32 -16.35 -48.33 -47.40
C SER A 32 -14.95 -47.79 -47.07
N PRO A 33 -14.83 -46.56 -46.57
CA PRO A 33 -13.62 -46.13 -45.88
C PRO A 33 -13.54 -46.75 -44.48
N PRO A 34 -12.32 -46.97 -43.96
CA PRO A 34 -12.09 -47.62 -42.68
C PRO A 34 -12.76 -46.85 -41.53
N TYR A 35 -13.30 -47.59 -40.56
CA TYR A 35 -13.75 -47.06 -39.29
C TYR A 35 -12.62 -46.25 -38.65
N VAL A 36 -12.68 -44.93 -38.77
CA VAL A 36 -11.95 -44.03 -37.89
C VAL A 36 -12.80 -43.91 -36.64
N THR A 37 -12.46 -44.69 -35.62
CA THR A 37 -12.96 -44.46 -34.26
C THR A 37 -12.35 -43.15 -33.78
N TYR A 38 -13.12 -42.08 -33.77
CA TYR A 38 -12.81 -40.91 -32.96
C TYR A 38 -13.01 -41.32 -31.50
N LEU A 39 -11.92 -41.61 -30.80
CA LEU A 39 -11.93 -41.50 -29.34
C LEU A 39 -12.07 -40.00 -29.02
N PRO A 40 -13.13 -39.53 -28.35
CA PRO A 40 -13.05 -38.22 -27.73
C PRO A 40 -11.94 -38.29 -26.70
N ILE A 41 -10.78 -37.72 -27.00
CA ILE A 41 -9.85 -37.32 -25.94
C ILE A 41 -10.58 -36.19 -25.21
N LEU A 42 -11.37 -36.58 -24.21
CA LEU A 42 -11.74 -35.71 -23.11
C LEU A 42 -10.43 -35.37 -22.41
N TYR A 43 -9.82 -34.25 -22.77
CA TYR A 43 -9.06 -33.50 -21.78
C TYR A 43 -10.07 -33.17 -20.68
N ARG A 44 -10.12 -34.00 -19.64
CA ARG A 44 -10.65 -33.59 -18.34
C ARG A 44 -9.70 -32.50 -17.87
N TRP A 45 -10.04 -31.26 -18.19
CA TRP A 45 -9.74 -30.18 -17.27
C TRP A 45 -10.42 -30.59 -15.96
N GLU A 46 -9.64 -30.95 -14.94
CA GLU A 46 -10.21 -31.37 -13.64
C GLU A 46 -11.05 -30.26 -13.00
N THR A 47 -10.99 -29.04 -13.55
CA THR A 47 -12.02 -28.00 -13.48
C THR A 47 -12.15 -27.29 -14.85
N PRO A 48 -13.32 -27.26 -15.50
CA PRO A 48 -13.48 -26.47 -16.73
C PRO A 48 -13.26 -24.97 -16.45
N PRO A 49 -12.65 -24.18 -17.36
CA PRO A 49 -12.35 -22.77 -17.12
C PRO A 49 -13.64 -21.97 -16.95
N MET A 50 -13.84 -21.35 -15.78
CA MET A 50 -14.98 -20.46 -15.49
C MET A 50 -15.05 -19.31 -16.52
N ALA A 51 -16.22 -18.72 -16.73
CA ALA A 51 -16.23 -17.33 -17.22
C ALA A 51 -15.41 -16.47 -16.28
N GLN A 52 -14.47 -15.73 -16.84
CA GLN A 52 -13.51 -14.95 -16.09
C GLN A 52 -14.05 -13.53 -15.90
N LEU A 53 -13.96 -13.03 -14.69
CA LEU A 53 -14.04 -11.61 -14.41
C LEU A 53 -12.64 -11.03 -14.64
N THR A 54 -12.46 -10.16 -15.62
CA THR A 54 -11.12 -9.68 -16.04
C THR A 54 -10.87 -8.23 -15.68
N ASN A 55 -11.92 -7.42 -15.51
CA ASN A 55 -11.78 -6.03 -15.09
C ASN A 55 -13.04 -5.52 -14.38
N ALA A 56 -12.85 -4.64 -13.39
CA ALA A 56 -13.86 -3.93 -12.65
C ALA A 56 -13.42 -2.48 -12.47
N ARG A 57 -14.31 -1.51 -12.69
CA ARG A 57 -14.05 -0.08 -12.48
C ARG A 57 -15.33 0.70 -12.19
N THR A 58 -15.18 1.89 -11.65
CA THR A 58 -16.26 2.84 -11.40
C THR A 58 -16.11 4.08 -12.29
N LEU A 59 -17.24 4.56 -12.80
CA LEU A 59 -17.33 5.71 -13.69
C LEU A 59 -18.27 6.75 -13.08
N ASP A 60 -18.19 8.00 -13.56
CA ASP A 60 -19.22 9.02 -13.33
C ASP A 60 -20.44 8.81 -14.24
N ALA A 61 -21.47 9.65 -14.06
CA ALA A 61 -22.68 9.63 -14.90
C ALA A 61 -22.39 9.84 -16.41
N ASN A 62 -21.29 10.53 -16.73
CA ASN A 62 -20.85 10.83 -18.09
C ASN A 62 -19.99 9.69 -18.69
N GLY A 63 -19.67 8.66 -17.91
CA GLY A 63 -18.85 7.52 -18.33
C GLY A 63 -17.34 7.76 -18.22
N ASN A 64 -16.89 8.79 -17.51
CA ASN A 64 -15.47 9.02 -17.24
C ASN A 64 -15.02 8.20 -16.04
N GLU A 65 -13.80 7.67 -16.10
CA GLU A 65 -13.20 6.94 -14.98
C GLU A 65 -12.96 7.88 -13.80
N LYS A 66 -13.41 7.46 -12.61
CA LYS A 66 -13.36 8.28 -11.41
C LYS A 66 -13.07 7.39 -10.21
N THR A 67 -12.09 7.77 -9.41
CA THR A 67 -11.70 7.07 -8.18
C THR A 67 -12.19 7.79 -6.91
N ALA A 68 -12.76 8.99 -7.06
CA ALA A 68 -13.27 9.80 -5.96
C ALA A 68 -14.62 10.43 -6.26
N TYR A 69 -15.51 10.51 -5.28
CA TYR A 69 -16.88 10.99 -5.43
C TYR A 69 -17.28 11.89 -4.25
N LEU A 70 -18.25 12.78 -4.48
CA LEU A 70 -18.95 13.46 -3.38
C LEU A 70 -20.09 12.56 -2.86
N PRO A 71 -20.50 12.72 -1.59
CA PRO A 71 -21.67 12.08 -1.05
C PRO A 71 -22.90 12.19 -1.94
N GLY A 72 -23.48 11.05 -2.33
CA GLY A 72 -24.66 10.98 -3.20
C GLY A 72 -24.42 11.20 -4.70
N ASP A 73 -23.17 11.39 -5.16
CA ASP A 73 -22.84 11.42 -6.59
C ASP A 73 -23.34 10.14 -7.30
N ALA A 74 -23.71 10.26 -8.57
CA ALA A 74 -23.98 9.08 -9.39
C ALA A 74 -22.67 8.28 -9.63
N ILE A 75 -22.72 6.98 -9.35
CA ILE A 75 -21.63 6.03 -9.62
C ILE A 75 -22.12 5.00 -10.62
N ARG A 76 -21.32 4.74 -11.65
CA ARG A 76 -21.57 3.68 -12.62
C ARG A 76 -20.53 2.58 -12.44
N TYR A 77 -20.96 1.41 -11.97
CA TYR A 77 -20.11 0.24 -11.80
C TYR A 77 -20.03 -0.55 -13.10
N VAL A 78 -18.83 -0.89 -13.51
CA VAL A 78 -18.56 -1.60 -14.76
C VAL A 78 -17.79 -2.88 -14.47
N ALA A 79 -18.39 -4.01 -14.80
CA ALA A 79 -17.77 -5.32 -14.77
C ALA A 79 -17.51 -5.80 -16.20
N SER A 80 -16.37 -6.43 -16.44
CA SER A 80 -16.09 -7.05 -17.73
C SER A 80 -15.29 -8.33 -17.57
N GLY A 81 -15.41 -9.19 -18.56
CA GLY A 81 -14.90 -10.54 -18.48
C GLY A 81 -14.90 -11.25 -19.82
N ASN A 82 -14.61 -12.55 -19.75
CA ASN A 82 -14.65 -13.44 -20.89
C ASN A 82 -15.45 -14.70 -20.56
N ASN A 83 -16.33 -15.12 -21.47
CA ASN A 83 -16.91 -16.45 -21.50
C ASN A 83 -16.06 -17.32 -22.44
N PRO A 84 -15.21 -18.23 -21.91
CA PRO A 84 -14.34 -19.06 -22.73
C PRO A 84 -15.08 -20.25 -23.36
N TYR A 85 -16.34 -20.50 -23.00
CA TYR A 85 -17.10 -21.62 -23.50
C TYR A 85 -17.61 -21.34 -24.92
N PRO A 86 -17.68 -22.38 -25.80
CA PRO A 86 -18.25 -22.24 -27.14
C PRO A 86 -19.78 -22.15 -27.14
N ILE A 87 -20.41 -22.13 -25.97
CA ILE A 87 -21.85 -22.03 -25.77
C ILE A 87 -22.19 -20.90 -24.78
N PRO A 88 -23.42 -20.34 -24.83
CA PRO A 88 -23.87 -19.41 -23.81
C PRO A 88 -23.89 -20.05 -22.43
N ILE A 89 -23.52 -19.28 -21.40
CA ILE A 89 -23.60 -19.71 -20.00
C ILE A 89 -24.43 -18.72 -19.18
N THR A 90 -24.99 -19.21 -18.08
CA THR A 90 -25.73 -18.41 -17.12
C THR A 90 -24.91 -18.26 -15.84
N LEU A 91 -24.75 -17.03 -15.36
CA LEU A 91 -24.03 -16.76 -14.12
C LEU A 91 -24.75 -15.71 -13.27
N GLY A 92 -24.67 -15.82 -11.95
CA GLY A 92 -25.03 -14.74 -11.04
C GLY A 92 -23.96 -13.66 -11.11
N LEU A 93 -24.36 -12.39 -11.10
CA LEU A 93 -23.47 -11.25 -10.92
C LEU A 93 -23.99 -10.42 -9.75
N ARG A 94 -23.10 -10.09 -8.82
CA ARG A 94 -23.41 -9.32 -7.63
C ARG A 94 -22.38 -8.21 -7.44
N TRP A 95 -22.84 -6.97 -7.32
CA TRP A 95 -22.04 -5.88 -6.76
C TRP A 95 -22.42 -5.68 -5.30
N TYR A 96 -21.40 -5.58 -4.45
CA TYR A 96 -21.57 -5.26 -3.04
C TYR A 96 -20.49 -4.29 -2.60
N GLN A 97 -20.84 -3.44 -1.65
CA GLN A 97 -19.95 -2.45 -1.08
C GLN A 97 -20.07 -2.55 0.45
N PRO A 98 -19.01 -2.96 1.15
CA PRO A 98 -18.98 -2.90 2.61
C PRO A 98 -18.98 -1.42 3.03
N GLU A 99 -19.75 -1.06 4.05
CA GLU A 99 -19.68 0.27 4.64
C GLU A 99 -19.46 0.21 6.15
N THR A 100 -18.89 1.29 6.68
CA THR A 100 -18.98 1.76 8.08
C THR A 100 -20.37 2.30 8.45
N CYS A 101 -21.27 2.51 7.48
CA CYS A 101 -22.65 3.00 7.66
C CYS A 101 -23.74 1.92 7.41
N GLY A 102 -23.36 0.65 7.19
CA GLY A 102 -24.24 -0.53 7.05
C GLY A 102 -24.10 -1.27 5.70
N GLU A 103 -24.17 -2.60 5.70
CA GLU A 103 -24.01 -3.40 4.47
C GLU A 103 -25.11 -3.11 3.44
N THR A 104 -24.74 -2.82 2.19
CA THR A 104 -25.70 -2.71 1.08
C THR A 104 -25.28 -3.58 -0.11
N LEU A 105 -26.17 -4.50 -0.49
CA LEU A 105 -26.14 -5.11 -1.80
C LEU A 105 -26.44 -4.02 -2.84
N VAL A 106 -25.42 -3.58 -3.58
CA VAL A 106 -25.56 -2.53 -4.60
C VAL A 106 -26.42 -3.05 -5.76
N TYR A 107 -26.13 -4.26 -6.24
CA TYR A 107 -26.85 -4.85 -7.36
C TYR A 107 -26.68 -6.35 -7.41
N SER A 108 -27.70 -7.09 -7.83
CA SER A 108 -27.59 -8.51 -8.10
C SER A 108 -28.47 -8.89 -9.28
N THR A 109 -27.94 -9.69 -10.21
CA THR A 109 -28.66 -10.19 -11.37
C THR A 109 -28.15 -11.54 -11.81
N THR A 110 -28.82 -12.14 -12.78
CA THR A 110 -28.34 -13.31 -13.51
C THR A 110 -28.06 -12.92 -14.96
N LEU A 111 -26.83 -13.11 -15.42
CA LEU A 111 -26.40 -12.82 -16.78
C LEU A 111 -26.42 -14.07 -17.64
N ASN A 112 -26.94 -13.94 -18.85
CA ASN A 112 -26.79 -14.93 -19.92
C ASN A 112 -25.73 -14.43 -20.90
N LEU A 113 -24.54 -15.03 -20.85
CA LEU A 113 -23.38 -14.57 -21.60
C LEU A 113 -23.13 -15.47 -22.80
N ALA A 114 -23.12 -14.88 -24.00
CA ALA A 114 -22.65 -15.56 -25.20
C ALA A 114 -21.12 -15.84 -25.13
N PRO A 115 -20.58 -16.74 -25.97
CA PRO A 115 -19.13 -16.94 -26.09
C PRO A 115 -18.37 -15.63 -26.36
N GLY A 116 -17.23 -15.42 -25.70
CA GLY A 116 -16.36 -14.26 -25.89
C GLY A 116 -16.42 -13.20 -24.80
N ASN A 117 -15.90 -12.00 -25.10
CA ASN A 117 -15.80 -10.92 -24.13
C ASN A 117 -17.17 -10.33 -23.81
N TRP A 118 -17.40 -9.98 -22.55
CA TRP A 118 -18.62 -9.37 -22.08
C TRP A 118 -18.33 -8.18 -21.18
N GLN A 119 -19.30 -7.28 -21.09
CA GLN A 119 -19.30 -6.13 -20.20
C GLN A 119 -20.72 -5.94 -19.66
N HIS A 120 -20.81 -5.63 -18.37
CA HIS A 120 -22.05 -5.33 -17.70
C HIS A 120 -21.88 -4.06 -16.86
N THR A 121 -22.90 -3.21 -16.88
CA THR A 121 -22.86 -1.90 -16.25
C THR A 121 -24.09 -1.73 -15.37
N VAL A 122 -23.90 -1.24 -14.15
CA VAL A 122 -24.98 -0.85 -13.25
C VAL A 122 -24.77 0.56 -12.73
N ASP A 123 -25.83 1.35 -12.73
CA ASP A 123 -25.83 2.69 -12.15
C ASP A 123 -26.31 2.62 -10.69
N GLY A 124 -25.68 3.42 -9.83
CA GLY A 124 -26.00 3.57 -8.42
C GLY A 124 -25.58 4.95 -7.91
N THR A 125 -25.50 5.10 -6.60
CA THR A 125 -25.13 6.35 -5.93
C THR A 125 -24.00 6.12 -4.94
N ALA A 126 -23.09 7.08 -4.86
CA ALA A 126 -22.04 7.15 -3.86
C ALA A 126 -22.63 7.16 -2.45
N PRO A 127 -21.99 6.45 -1.49
CA PRO A 127 -22.31 6.55 -0.07
C PRO A 127 -22.46 8.00 0.39
N THR A 128 -23.33 8.23 1.36
CA THR A 128 -23.52 9.58 1.93
C THR A 128 -22.47 9.92 2.99
N CYS A 129 -21.86 8.90 3.59
CA CYS A 129 -20.77 9.03 4.54
C CYS A 129 -19.43 9.22 3.80
N PRO A 130 -18.55 10.14 4.23
CA PRO A 130 -17.22 10.27 3.64
C PRO A 130 -16.33 9.14 4.15
N GLY A 131 -15.64 8.45 3.25
CA GLY A 131 -14.77 7.33 3.63
C GLY A 131 -14.08 6.70 2.43
N PHE A 132 -13.35 5.63 2.72
CA PHE A 132 -12.82 4.72 1.71
C PHE A 132 -13.75 3.53 1.59
N TYR A 133 -14.13 3.19 0.37
CA TYR A 133 -15.07 2.11 0.12
C TYR A 133 -14.52 1.16 -0.91
N THR A 134 -14.75 -0.13 -0.69
CA THR A 134 -14.32 -1.17 -1.63
C THR A 134 -15.54 -1.79 -2.30
N SER A 135 -15.83 -1.33 -3.52
CA SER A 135 -16.92 -1.88 -4.34
C SER A 135 -16.45 -3.18 -4.99
N THR A 136 -17.06 -4.30 -4.62
CA THR A 136 -16.67 -5.62 -5.12
C THR A 136 -17.74 -6.19 -6.03
N VAL A 137 -17.32 -6.60 -7.23
CA VAL A 137 -18.12 -7.44 -8.12
C VAL A 137 -17.77 -8.89 -7.92
N GLU A 138 -18.80 -9.72 -7.86
CA GLU A 138 -18.75 -11.16 -7.78
C GLU A 138 -19.52 -11.74 -8.97
N ILE A 139 -18.97 -12.77 -9.60
CA ILE A 139 -19.71 -13.66 -10.50
C ILE A 139 -19.76 -15.07 -9.93
N THR A 140 -20.92 -15.73 -10.00
CA THR A 140 -21.15 -17.09 -9.49
C THR A 140 -21.71 -18.00 -10.58
N ASN A 141 -21.16 -19.21 -10.72
CA ASN A 141 -21.64 -20.25 -11.62
C ASN A 141 -21.70 -21.59 -10.85
N GLY A 142 -22.89 -21.95 -10.36
CA GLY A 142 -23.06 -23.09 -9.47
C GLY A 142 -22.32 -22.88 -8.14
N ALA A 143 -21.34 -23.74 -7.85
CA ALA A 143 -20.51 -23.65 -6.64
C ALA A 143 -19.22 -22.83 -6.82
N GLN A 144 -18.96 -22.31 -8.03
CA GLN A 144 -17.74 -21.56 -8.33
C GLN A 144 -18.01 -20.04 -8.29
N THR A 145 -17.07 -19.29 -7.73
CA THR A 145 -17.16 -17.84 -7.54
C THR A 145 -15.87 -17.14 -7.99
N SER A 146 -15.98 -15.99 -8.69
CA SER A 146 -14.86 -15.10 -9.03
C SER A 146 -15.20 -13.67 -8.63
N ARG A 147 -14.23 -12.90 -8.10
CA ARG A 147 -14.44 -11.55 -7.55
C ARG A 147 -13.38 -10.57 -8.04
N LEU A 148 -13.75 -9.29 -8.18
CA LEU A 148 -12.84 -8.16 -8.38
C LEU A 148 -13.31 -6.97 -7.55
N ALA A 149 -12.38 -6.23 -6.98
CA ALA A 149 -12.63 -5.06 -6.14
C ALA A 149 -12.15 -3.76 -6.80
N VAL A 150 -12.85 -2.66 -6.50
CA VAL A 150 -12.54 -1.28 -6.91
C VAL A 150 -12.55 -0.40 -5.65
N LEU A 151 -11.53 0.44 -5.48
CA LEU A 151 -11.48 1.43 -4.39
C LEU A 151 -12.16 2.72 -4.85
N ASP A 152 -13.16 3.15 -4.09
CA ASP A 152 -13.87 4.42 -4.25
C ASP A 152 -13.61 5.31 -3.04
N VAL A 153 -13.15 6.54 -3.28
CA VAL A 153 -12.92 7.55 -2.23
C VAL A 153 -14.13 8.48 -2.17
N ILE A 154 -14.94 8.39 -1.13
CA ILE A 154 -16.05 9.34 -0.92
C ILE A 154 -15.53 10.49 -0.10
N ASN A 155 -15.28 11.63 -0.75
CA ASN A 155 -14.60 12.76 -0.15
C ASN A 155 -15.53 13.94 0.13
N GLN A 156 -15.07 14.86 0.97
CA GLN A 156 -15.69 16.17 1.10
C GLN A 156 -15.33 17.09 -0.07
N PRO A 157 -16.14 18.14 -0.31
CA PRO A 157 -15.77 19.17 -1.25
C PRO A 157 -14.45 19.84 -0.87
N SER A 158 -13.63 20.12 -1.86
CA SER A 158 -12.52 21.05 -1.76
C SER A 158 -13.04 22.47 -1.61
N ALA A 159 -12.23 23.29 -0.94
CA ALA A 159 -12.42 24.72 -0.85
C ALA A 159 -11.10 25.47 -1.02
N VAL A 160 -11.25 26.74 -1.38
CA VAL A 160 -10.15 27.69 -1.40
C VAL A 160 -10.04 28.35 -0.04
N VAL A 161 -8.85 28.31 0.55
CA VAL A 161 -8.54 28.94 1.83
C VAL A 161 -7.30 29.81 1.69
N LEU A 162 -7.24 30.90 2.45
CA LEU A 162 -6.06 31.74 2.53
C LEU A 162 -5.07 31.15 3.54
N GLU A 163 -3.79 31.19 3.19
CA GLU A 163 -2.70 30.80 4.08
C GLU A 163 -1.62 31.89 4.10
N THR A 164 -1.09 32.18 5.30
CA THR A 164 -0.07 33.21 5.54
C THR A 164 1.25 32.62 6.05
N ARG A 165 1.33 31.28 6.05
CA ARG A 165 2.48 30.49 6.53
C ARG A 165 3.36 30.07 5.36
N GLN A 166 4.29 29.15 5.61
CA GLN A 166 5.19 28.65 4.59
C GLN A 166 4.72 27.31 4.02
N GLY A 167 5.13 27.04 2.81
CA GLY A 167 4.91 25.78 2.13
C GLY A 167 6.15 25.35 1.36
N PHE A 168 6.08 24.19 0.74
CA PHE A 168 7.16 23.69 -0.09
C PHE A 168 6.60 22.93 -1.28
N ASP A 169 7.44 22.79 -2.30
CA ASP A 169 7.21 21.92 -3.44
C ASP A 169 8.42 21.00 -3.63
N THR A 170 8.17 19.79 -4.13
CA THR A 170 9.21 18.82 -4.45
C THR A 170 8.77 17.97 -5.63
N CYS A 171 9.74 17.50 -6.40
CA CYS A 171 9.53 16.69 -7.59
C CYS A 171 9.04 15.28 -7.23
N HIS A 172 9.59 14.67 -6.18
CA HIS A 172 9.23 13.30 -5.78
C HIS A 172 8.16 13.33 -4.68
N LEU A 173 7.09 12.55 -4.84
CA LEU A 173 6.03 12.45 -3.86
C LEU A 173 6.55 11.81 -2.57
N PRO A 174 6.48 12.49 -1.41
CA PRO A 174 6.88 11.87 -0.16
C PRO A 174 5.84 10.84 0.30
N SER A 175 6.28 9.75 0.93
CA SER A 175 5.38 8.82 1.60
C SER A 175 4.55 9.53 2.68
N LEU A 176 3.34 9.03 2.98
CA LEU A 176 2.48 9.64 4.01
C LEU A 176 3.14 9.68 5.40
N SER A 177 3.98 8.70 5.74
CA SER A 177 4.77 8.70 6.98
C SER A 177 5.84 9.80 6.99
N LYS A 178 6.50 10.03 5.84
CA LYS A 178 7.46 11.14 5.70
C LYS A 178 6.75 12.48 5.76
N MET A 179 5.61 12.63 5.09
CA MET A 179 4.73 13.80 5.22
C MET A 179 4.29 14.03 6.66
N GLN A 180 4.00 12.95 7.40
CA GLN A 180 3.61 13.04 8.79
C GLN A 180 4.75 13.55 9.68
N THR A 181 5.95 12.99 9.48
CA THR A 181 7.17 13.41 10.20
C THR A 181 7.50 14.88 9.93
N TRP A 182 7.39 15.28 8.66
CA TRP A 182 7.56 16.67 8.24
C TRP A 182 6.46 17.58 8.77
N TRP A 183 5.22 17.13 8.84
CA TRP A 183 4.16 17.90 9.45
C TRP A 183 4.47 18.19 10.92
N ASN A 184 4.95 17.18 11.65
CA ASN A 184 5.26 17.30 13.08
C ASN A 184 6.51 18.17 13.33
N SER A 185 7.50 18.12 12.45
CA SER A 185 8.85 18.62 12.74
C SER A 185 9.27 19.85 11.92
N SER A 186 8.69 20.05 10.73
CA SER A 186 9.06 21.14 9.82
C SER A 186 8.28 22.43 10.09
N PRO A 187 8.71 23.59 9.56
CA PRO A 187 7.95 24.84 9.63
C PRO A 187 6.86 24.96 8.55
N TYR A 188 6.70 23.98 7.66
CA TYR A 188 5.82 24.08 6.49
C TYR A 188 4.40 23.57 6.75
N TRP A 189 3.40 24.26 6.19
CA TRP A 189 1.98 23.97 6.37
C TRP A 189 1.26 23.62 5.06
N VAL A 190 1.91 23.91 3.94
CA VAL A 190 1.35 23.74 2.61
C VAL A 190 2.32 22.94 1.77
N PHE A 191 1.78 22.00 1.01
CA PHE A 191 2.52 21.14 0.09
C PHE A 191 2.01 21.37 -1.33
N ASN A 192 2.89 21.47 -2.32
CA ASN A 192 2.47 21.53 -3.72
C ASN A 192 2.19 20.13 -4.29
N ILE A 193 1.09 19.99 -5.02
CA ILE A 193 0.78 18.82 -5.84
C ILE A 193 0.83 19.23 -7.30
N TYR A 194 1.72 18.59 -8.07
CA TYR A 194 1.70 18.66 -9.53
C TYR A 194 0.61 17.75 -10.08
N LEU A 195 -0.37 18.33 -10.77
CA LEU A 195 -1.51 17.62 -11.36
C LEU A 195 -1.16 16.92 -12.68
N GLY A 196 0.00 17.23 -13.25
CA GLY A 196 0.47 16.75 -14.56
C GLY A 196 0.68 17.90 -15.55
N GLY A 197 0.54 17.60 -16.84
CA GLY A 197 0.77 18.50 -17.96
C GLY A 197 1.85 17.97 -18.90
N SER A 198 1.91 18.50 -20.13
CA SER A 198 2.79 17.97 -21.20
C SER A 198 4.29 18.12 -20.92
N LEU A 199 4.65 18.99 -19.96
CA LEU A 199 6.02 19.25 -19.53
C LEU A 199 6.30 18.81 -18.10
N PHE A 200 5.35 18.17 -17.42
CA PHE A 200 5.63 17.48 -16.18
C PHE A 200 6.71 16.40 -16.43
N ALA A 201 7.73 16.37 -15.58
CA ALA A 201 8.94 15.56 -15.77
C ALA A 201 9.29 14.69 -14.56
N CYS A 202 8.50 14.79 -13.48
CA CYS A 202 8.67 14.02 -12.26
C CYS A 202 7.79 12.76 -12.35
N ASP A 203 8.16 11.84 -13.25
CA ASP A 203 7.29 10.75 -13.74
C ASP A 203 6.94 9.67 -12.70
N ASP A 204 7.51 9.71 -11.50
CA ASP A 204 7.46 8.53 -10.62
C ASP A 204 6.30 8.48 -9.62
N GLU A 205 5.51 9.52 -9.35
CA GLU A 205 4.35 9.38 -8.43
C GLU A 205 3.42 10.62 -8.45
N ILE A 206 2.44 10.68 -9.37
CA ILE A 206 1.27 11.56 -9.16
C ILE A 206 0.44 10.92 -8.03
N PRO A 207 0.13 11.62 -6.92
CA PRO A 207 -0.66 11.03 -5.84
C PRO A 207 -2.03 10.62 -6.34
N ASP A 208 -2.66 9.63 -5.72
CA ASP A 208 -4.07 9.32 -5.97
C ASP A 208 -4.98 10.03 -4.97
N ALA A 209 -6.31 9.90 -5.16
CA ALA A 209 -7.27 10.52 -4.25
C ALA A 209 -7.20 10.00 -2.80
N TYR A 210 -6.64 8.80 -2.61
CA TYR A 210 -6.44 8.21 -1.29
C TYR A 210 -5.32 8.93 -0.54
N TRP A 211 -4.16 9.08 -1.18
CA TRP A 211 -3.02 9.82 -0.63
C TRP A 211 -3.41 11.26 -0.29
N VAL A 212 -4.12 11.93 -1.21
CA VAL A 212 -4.54 13.34 -1.02
C VAL A 212 -5.45 13.49 0.20
N ARG A 213 -6.42 12.59 0.37
CA ARG A 213 -7.30 12.63 1.54
C ARG A 213 -6.51 12.45 2.83
N LEU A 214 -5.61 11.46 2.89
CA LEU A 214 -4.83 11.23 4.11
C LEU A 214 -3.89 12.38 4.43
N ALA A 215 -3.20 12.94 3.43
CA ALA A 215 -2.39 14.13 3.64
C ALA A 215 -3.24 15.32 4.13
N ALA A 216 -4.45 15.50 3.61
CA ALA A 216 -5.38 16.52 4.09
C ALA A 216 -5.83 16.28 5.53
N GLU A 217 -6.07 15.02 5.91
CA GLU A 217 -6.40 14.63 7.29
C GLU A 217 -5.25 14.93 8.27
N GLN A 218 -3.98 14.81 7.83
CA GLN A 218 -2.84 15.28 8.62
C GLN A 218 -2.87 16.79 8.88
N GLY A 219 -3.57 17.55 8.03
CA GLY A 219 -3.72 18.99 8.08
C GLY A 219 -3.05 19.74 6.92
N TRP A 220 -2.41 19.03 5.99
CA TRP A 220 -1.80 19.66 4.82
C TRP A 220 -2.85 20.34 3.95
N LYS A 221 -2.47 21.52 3.45
CA LYS A 221 -3.17 22.23 2.37
C LYS A 221 -2.32 22.19 1.11
N PHE A 222 -2.92 22.44 -0.03
CA PHE A 222 -2.31 22.13 -1.32
C PHE A 222 -2.23 23.32 -2.27
N ILE A 223 -1.05 23.56 -2.83
CA ILE A 223 -0.90 24.34 -4.06
C ILE A 223 -1.08 23.35 -5.20
N LEU A 224 -2.10 23.51 -6.04
CA LEU A 224 -2.32 22.62 -7.19
C LEU A 224 -1.69 23.23 -8.42
N THR A 225 -0.79 22.52 -9.07
CA THR A 225 0.04 23.08 -10.15
C THR A 225 -0.06 22.26 -11.43
N TRP A 226 -0.19 22.96 -12.56
CA TRP A 226 -0.29 22.35 -13.90
C TRP A 226 0.88 22.77 -14.79
N VAL A 227 1.64 21.79 -15.29
CA VAL A 227 2.90 21.98 -16.04
C VAL A 227 2.69 21.71 -17.53
N GLY A 228 1.95 22.61 -18.17
CA GLY A 228 1.56 22.51 -19.59
C GLY A 228 2.58 23.11 -20.57
N PRO A 229 2.20 23.29 -21.85
CA PRO A 229 3.05 23.88 -22.90
C PRO A 229 3.56 25.29 -22.54
N GLN A 230 4.82 25.58 -22.86
CA GLN A 230 5.45 26.86 -22.49
C GLN A 230 5.41 27.89 -23.62
N ALA A 231 5.91 29.10 -23.33
CA ALA A 231 5.88 30.22 -24.26
C ALA A 231 6.47 29.87 -25.65
N PRO A 232 5.90 30.40 -26.75
CA PRO A 232 6.34 30.09 -28.11
C PRO A 232 7.80 30.50 -28.40
N CYS A 233 8.31 31.50 -27.68
CA CYS A 233 9.70 31.95 -27.79
C CYS A 233 10.68 31.24 -26.85
N SER A 234 10.21 30.30 -26.03
CA SER A 234 11.05 29.53 -25.10
C SER A 234 11.83 28.41 -25.81
N VAL A 235 12.64 27.67 -25.05
CA VAL A 235 13.41 26.51 -25.51
C VAL A 235 12.76 25.16 -25.19
N PHE A 236 11.63 25.14 -24.47
CA PHE A 236 10.98 23.92 -24.02
C PHE A 236 10.44 23.06 -25.18
N ARG A 237 10.29 21.75 -24.95
CA ARG A 237 9.87 20.79 -26.00
C ARG A 237 8.43 21.03 -26.48
N GLU A 238 7.52 21.36 -25.57
CA GLU A 238 6.11 21.63 -25.87
C GLU A 238 5.83 23.12 -25.74
N LYS A 239 5.19 23.72 -26.75
CA LYS A 239 4.91 25.15 -26.80
C LYS A 239 3.52 25.42 -27.34
N PHE A 240 2.85 26.45 -26.83
CA PHE A 240 1.62 26.96 -27.43
C PHE A 240 1.92 27.92 -28.60
N SER A 241 0.88 28.28 -29.34
CA SER A 241 0.97 29.10 -30.54
C SER A 241 1.45 30.52 -30.26
N SER A 242 2.24 31.10 -31.18
CA SER A 242 2.55 32.53 -31.18
C SER A 242 1.38 33.42 -31.60
N ASN A 243 0.29 32.85 -32.12
CA ASN A 243 -0.93 33.59 -32.44
C ASN A 243 -1.77 33.78 -31.15
N PRO A 244 -2.04 35.01 -30.70
CA PRO A 244 -2.76 35.24 -29.44
C PRO A 244 -4.16 34.62 -29.37
N THR A 245 -4.89 34.53 -30.48
CA THR A 245 -6.23 33.92 -30.53
C THR A 245 -6.14 32.41 -30.33
N THR A 246 -5.18 31.76 -30.98
CA THR A 246 -4.95 30.32 -30.80
C THR A 246 -4.40 30.03 -29.40
N ALA A 247 -3.45 30.84 -28.92
CA ALA A 247 -2.88 30.72 -27.59
C ALA A 247 -3.95 30.81 -26.49
N TYR A 248 -4.93 31.71 -26.64
CA TYR A 248 -6.09 31.80 -25.75
C TYR A 248 -6.90 30.51 -25.70
N GLN A 249 -7.19 29.91 -26.86
CA GLN A 249 -7.93 28.64 -26.90
C GLN A 249 -7.13 27.49 -26.31
N GLN A 250 -5.80 27.47 -26.50
CA GLN A 250 -4.92 26.49 -25.88
C GLN A 250 -4.89 26.65 -24.35
N GLY A 251 -4.86 27.87 -23.83
CA GLY A 251 -4.97 28.11 -22.38
C GLY A 251 -6.30 27.60 -21.80
N ARG A 252 -7.41 27.77 -22.53
CA ARG A 252 -8.70 27.16 -22.14
C ARG A 252 -8.64 25.63 -22.14
N ALA A 253 -8.07 25.03 -23.18
CA ALA A 253 -7.96 23.58 -23.28
C ALA A 253 -7.11 22.98 -22.14
N GLU A 254 -6.01 23.64 -21.76
CA GLU A 254 -5.18 23.23 -20.62
C GLU A 254 -5.97 23.30 -19.30
N ALA A 255 -6.82 24.31 -19.12
CA ALA A 255 -7.67 24.41 -17.93
C ALA A 255 -8.68 23.25 -17.82
N ASP A 256 -9.26 22.80 -18.95
CA ASP A 256 -10.17 21.65 -18.95
C ASP A 256 -9.49 20.37 -18.46
N VAL A 257 -8.29 20.09 -18.96
CA VAL A 257 -7.54 18.89 -18.56
C VAL A 257 -6.98 19.00 -17.14
N ALA A 258 -6.62 20.21 -16.67
CA ALA A 258 -6.20 20.44 -15.29
C ALA A 258 -7.34 20.24 -14.29
N VAL A 259 -8.56 20.71 -14.61
CA VAL A 259 -9.75 20.45 -13.79
C VAL A 259 -10.07 18.96 -13.73
N ALA A 260 -9.98 18.27 -14.87
CA ALA A 260 -10.16 16.82 -14.91
C ALA A 260 -9.11 16.09 -14.05
N ALA A 261 -7.85 16.53 -14.10
CA ALA A 261 -6.79 15.98 -13.26
C ALA A 261 -7.05 16.22 -11.76
N ALA A 262 -7.40 17.44 -11.35
CA ALA A 262 -7.74 17.75 -9.96
C ALA A 262 -8.92 16.91 -9.45
N ASN A 263 -9.96 16.71 -10.28
CA ASN A 263 -11.08 15.84 -9.93
C ASN A 263 -10.64 14.39 -9.72
N ARG A 264 -9.73 13.84 -10.54
CA ARG A 264 -9.20 12.48 -10.33
C ARG A 264 -8.50 12.32 -8.97
N LEU A 265 -7.94 13.40 -8.43
CA LEU A 265 -7.26 13.41 -7.13
C LEU A 265 -8.19 13.67 -5.94
N GLY A 266 -9.50 13.72 -6.15
CA GLY A 266 -10.47 13.92 -5.07
C GLY A 266 -10.63 15.37 -4.62
N PHE A 267 -9.98 16.34 -5.27
CA PHE A 267 -10.39 17.74 -5.15
C PHE A 267 -11.70 17.88 -5.91
N MET A 268 -12.83 18.10 -5.22
CA MET A 268 -14.17 18.26 -5.83
C MET A 268 -14.83 19.57 -5.40
N GLY A 269 -15.39 20.37 -6.30
CA GLY A 269 -15.97 21.67 -5.94
C GLY A 269 -15.00 22.83 -6.18
N ASN A 270 -14.87 23.77 -5.24
CA ASN A 270 -14.07 24.97 -5.44
C ASN A 270 -12.58 24.68 -5.12
N ARG A 271 -11.67 25.10 -6.00
CA ARG A 271 -10.21 24.94 -5.83
C ARG A 271 -9.45 26.02 -6.60
N VAL A 272 -8.23 26.33 -6.18
CA VAL A 272 -7.32 27.16 -6.96
C VAL A 272 -6.32 26.27 -7.69
N ILE A 273 -6.09 26.51 -8.98
CA ILE A 273 -5.09 25.81 -9.79
C ILE A 273 -4.13 26.83 -10.39
N TYR A 274 -2.83 26.64 -10.17
CA TYR A 274 -1.75 27.47 -10.66
C TYR A 274 -1.22 26.90 -11.99
N TYR A 275 -1.20 27.73 -13.03
CA TYR A 275 -0.49 27.38 -14.26
C TYR A 275 1.00 27.67 -14.10
N ASP A 276 1.84 26.69 -14.42
CA ASP A 276 3.30 26.82 -14.38
C ASP A 276 3.83 27.47 -15.67
N MET A 277 4.14 28.77 -15.63
CA MET A 277 4.72 29.50 -16.77
C MET A 277 6.19 29.84 -16.50
N GLU A 278 7.05 28.96 -17.00
CA GLU A 278 8.49 29.07 -16.91
C GLU A 278 9.06 30.26 -17.67
N GLY A 279 10.28 30.65 -17.29
CA GLY A 279 10.97 31.79 -17.88
C GLY A 279 11.23 31.64 -19.39
N TYR A 280 10.80 32.63 -20.17
CA TYR A 280 11.03 32.70 -21.62
C TYR A 280 11.92 33.89 -22.04
N GLY A 281 12.64 34.46 -21.07
CA GLY A 281 13.71 35.44 -21.27
C GLY A 281 13.28 36.88 -20.96
N SER A 282 14.18 37.62 -20.31
CA SER A 282 13.94 39.03 -19.94
C SER A 282 13.88 39.98 -21.14
N SER A 283 14.43 39.56 -22.28
CA SER A 283 14.38 40.30 -23.55
C SER A 283 13.39 39.69 -24.57
N ALA A 284 12.39 38.96 -24.09
CA ALA A 284 11.40 38.33 -24.96
C ALA A 284 10.69 39.36 -25.85
N PRO A 285 10.43 39.07 -27.14
CA PRO A 285 9.70 39.98 -28.02
C PRO A 285 8.28 40.26 -27.51
N GLU A 286 7.79 41.49 -27.70
CA GLU A 286 6.42 41.90 -27.33
C GLU A 286 5.34 40.98 -27.88
N ALA A 287 5.52 40.47 -29.11
CA ALA A 287 4.62 39.49 -29.71
C ALA A 287 4.54 38.17 -28.91
N CYS A 288 5.65 37.72 -28.32
CA CYS A 288 5.66 36.54 -27.46
C CYS A 288 4.96 36.81 -26.13
N GLN A 289 5.27 37.95 -25.49
CA GLN A 289 4.62 38.37 -24.25
C GLN A 289 3.09 38.49 -24.43
N THR A 290 2.65 39.05 -25.57
CA THR A 290 1.22 39.14 -25.93
C THR A 290 0.57 37.76 -26.09
N ALA A 291 1.26 36.81 -26.71
CA ALA A 291 0.76 35.44 -26.84
C ALA A 291 0.65 34.75 -25.46
N VAL A 292 1.64 34.93 -24.58
CA VAL A 292 1.65 34.40 -23.21
C VAL A 292 0.51 35.01 -22.38
N ALA A 293 0.35 36.33 -22.40
CA ALA A 293 -0.73 37.01 -21.69
C ALA A 293 -2.10 36.51 -22.18
N SER A 294 -2.28 36.32 -23.49
CA SER A 294 -3.51 35.78 -24.07
C SER A 294 -3.77 34.33 -23.67
N PHE A 295 -2.71 33.50 -23.59
CA PHE A 295 -2.78 32.13 -23.09
C PHE A 295 -3.24 32.09 -21.63
N ILE A 296 -2.59 32.85 -20.74
CA ILE A 296 -2.93 32.94 -19.31
C ILE A 296 -4.35 33.49 -19.10
N ARG A 297 -4.80 34.42 -19.94
CA ARG A 297 -6.21 34.88 -19.96
C ARG A 297 -7.16 33.75 -20.32
N GLY A 298 -6.81 32.91 -21.30
CA GLY A 298 -7.57 31.73 -21.69
C GLY A 298 -7.72 30.74 -20.55
N TRP A 299 -6.61 30.41 -19.89
CA TRP A 299 -6.56 29.60 -18.67
C TRP A 299 -7.50 30.15 -17.59
N THR A 300 -7.35 31.43 -17.26
CA THR A 300 -8.15 32.11 -16.23
C THR A 300 -9.64 32.09 -16.56
N THR A 301 -10.00 32.45 -17.80
CA THR A 301 -11.39 32.49 -18.24
C THR A 301 -12.05 31.11 -18.09
N ARG A 302 -11.34 30.05 -18.48
CA ARG A 302 -11.91 28.71 -18.43
C ARG A 302 -12.05 28.16 -17.01
N LEU A 303 -11.10 28.46 -16.12
CA LEU A 303 -11.25 28.10 -14.70
C LEU A 303 -12.44 28.82 -14.05
N HIS A 304 -12.65 30.11 -14.35
CA HIS A 304 -13.82 30.86 -13.88
C HIS A 304 -15.14 30.26 -14.36
N GLU A 305 -15.22 29.80 -15.62
CA GLU A 305 -16.39 29.08 -16.14
C GLU A 305 -16.65 27.75 -15.42
N TRP A 306 -15.60 27.10 -14.91
CA TRP A 306 -15.69 25.93 -14.03
C TRP A 306 -15.96 26.29 -12.55
N GLY A 307 -16.10 27.58 -12.22
CA GLY A 307 -16.32 28.07 -10.86
C GLY A 307 -15.09 28.04 -9.95
N ASN A 308 -13.87 27.98 -10.54
CA ASN A 308 -12.60 27.89 -9.82
C ASN A 308 -11.77 29.16 -10.04
N PRO A 309 -11.13 29.73 -9.01
CA PRO A 309 -10.12 30.77 -9.21
C PRO A 309 -8.87 30.22 -9.91
N ALA A 310 -8.18 31.11 -10.63
CA ALA A 310 -6.98 30.81 -11.37
C ALA A 310 -5.73 31.40 -10.70
N GLY A 311 -4.69 30.57 -10.58
CA GLY A 311 -3.35 30.99 -10.22
C GLY A 311 -2.41 31.01 -11.44
N GLY A 312 -1.37 31.83 -11.38
CA GLY A 312 -0.25 31.77 -12.34
C GLY A 312 1.09 31.78 -11.62
N TYR A 313 1.93 30.78 -11.88
CA TYR A 313 3.32 30.76 -11.44
C TYR A 313 4.23 31.37 -12.51
N GLY A 314 5.19 32.20 -12.09
CA GLY A 314 6.20 32.75 -12.99
C GLY A 314 7.10 33.80 -12.34
N SER A 315 8.12 34.22 -13.09
CA SER A 315 9.08 35.24 -12.64
C SER A 315 8.71 36.64 -13.13
N PRO A 316 8.84 37.69 -12.29
CA PRO A 316 8.70 39.08 -12.71
C PRO A 316 9.59 39.47 -13.90
N TYR A 317 10.77 38.85 -14.02
CA TYR A 317 11.76 39.23 -15.03
C TYR A 317 11.71 38.35 -16.29
N SER A 318 11.57 37.04 -16.14
CA SER A 318 11.67 36.11 -17.28
C SER A 318 10.33 35.58 -17.77
N SER A 319 9.27 35.70 -16.97
CA SER A 319 7.90 35.32 -17.36
C SER A 319 6.98 36.53 -17.51
N HIS A 320 7.47 37.75 -17.24
CA HIS A 320 6.75 39.03 -17.36
C HIS A 320 5.38 39.04 -16.67
N ILE A 321 5.28 38.48 -15.45
CA ILE A 321 3.99 38.26 -14.76
C ILE A 321 3.17 39.55 -14.55
N ALA A 322 3.80 40.72 -14.55
CA ALA A 322 3.12 42.01 -14.44
C ALA A 322 2.14 42.26 -15.61
N ASP A 323 2.44 41.74 -16.79
CA ASP A 323 1.59 41.88 -17.98
C ASP A 323 0.23 41.21 -17.78
N TRP A 324 0.19 40.13 -16.98
CA TRP A 324 -1.02 39.37 -16.73
C TRP A 324 -2.05 40.14 -15.91
N ALA A 325 -1.63 41.17 -15.15
CA ALA A 325 -2.54 42.04 -14.41
C ALA A 325 -3.46 42.85 -15.32
N SER A 326 -3.04 43.09 -16.57
CA SER A 326 -3.82 43.83 -17.57
C SER A 326 -4.83 42.95 -18.32
N ASN A 327 -4.82 41.64 -18.08
CA ASN A 327 -5.80 40.74 -18.65
C ASN A 327 -7.21 41.01 -18.08
N ASN A 328 -8.23 40.61 -18.83
CA ASN A 328 -9.62 40.62 -18.39
C ASN A 328 -10.29 39.28 -18.75
N PRO A 329 -10.46 38.36 -17.79
CA PRO A 329 -10.01 38.45 -16.40
C PRO A 329 -8.49 38.26 -16.25
N PRO A 330 -7.83 38.91 -15.26
CA PRO A 330 -6.49 38.53 -14.83
C PRO A 330 -6.54 37.28 -13.93
N PRO A 331 -5.43 36.53 -13.77
CA PRO A 331 -5.34 35.51 -12.74
C PRO A 331 -5.72 36.09 -11.37
N ASP A 332 -6.47 35.33 -10.57
CA ASP A 332 -6.89 35.77 -9.24
C ASP A 332 -5.71 35.78 -8.25
N TYR A 333 -4.74 34.88 -8.46
CA TYR A 333 -3.58 34.68 -7.60
C TYR A 333 -2.30 34.54 -8.43
N ILE A 334 -1.16 34.89 -7.84
CA ILE A 334 0.16 34.70 -8.44
C ILE A 334 1.10 33.95 -7.51
N TRP A 335 1.94 33.10 -8.09
CA TRP A 335 3.04 32.43 -7.42
C TRP A 335 4.36 32.88 -8.03
N ILE A 336 5.09 33.71 -7.29
CA ILE A 336 6.24 34.46 -7.78
C ILE A 336 7.49 33.61 -7.66
N ALA A 337 8.13 33.30 -8.78
CA ALA A 337 9.47 32.72 -8.83
C ALA A 337 10.52 33.83 -8.60
N HIS A 338 10.97 34.00 -7.36
CA HIS A 338 12.01 34.99 -7.01
C HIS A 338 12.85 34.54 -5.81
N TRP A 339 13.95 33.87 -6.13
CA TRP A 339 14.81 33.20 -5.15
C TRP A 339 15.76 34.14 -4.41
N LEU A 340 16.12 33.75 -3.19
CA LEU A 340 17.13 34.35 -2.32
C LEU A 340 18.31 33.39 -2.20
N THR A 341 19.53 33.88 -2.36
CA THR A 341 20.74 33.06 -2.15
C THR A 341 21.37 33.32 -0.77
N PRO A 342 21.95 32.30 -0.12
CA PRO A 342 21.86 30.87 -0.45
C PRO A 342 20.44 30.31 -0.30
N TYR A 343 20.15 29.21 -0.99
CA TYR A 343 18.88 28.47 -0.89
C TYR A 343 18.83 27.71 0.43
N GLN A 344 17.87 28.08 1.28
CA GLN A 344 17.66 27.52 2.62
C GLN A 344 16.31 28.02 3.15
N TYR A 345 15.75 27.34 4.16
CA TYR A 345 14.68 27.86 4.99
C TYR A 345 14.95 29.29 5.49
N ARG A 346 13.95 30.16 5.34
CA ARG A 346 13.98 31.54 5.85
C ARG A 346 12.66 31.87 6.53
N PRO A 347 12.61 31.97 7.87
CA PRO A 347 11.37 32.27 8.59
C PRO A 347 10.79 33.65 8.27
N ASP A 348 11.65 34.58 7.83
CA ASP A 348 11.35 35.98 7.49
C ASP A 348 11.06 36.20 6.00
N ALA A 349 11.08 35.15 5.18
CA ALA A 349 10.74 35.28 3.77
C ALA A 349 9.28 35.76 3.60
N THR A 350 9.09 36.78 2.77
CA THR A 350 7.77 37.36 2.48
C THR A 350 7.43 37.22 1.00
N VAL A 351 6.14 37.34 0.71
CA VAL A 351 5.60 37.33 -0.67
C VAL A 351 5.94 38.59 -1.48
N TRP A 352 6.45 39.64 -0.82
CA TRP A 352 6.71 40.94 -1.43
C TRP A 352 8.11 40.96 -2.04
N VAL A 353 8.22 41.42 -3.28
CA VAL A 353 9.48 41.50 -4.04
C VAL A 353 9.57 42.86 -4.72
N SER A 354 10.76 43.48 -4.70
CA SER A 354 10.97 44.80 -5.30
C SER A 354 10.79 44.83 -6.82
N SER A 355 10.81 43.66 -7.45
CA SER A 355 10.67 43.47 -8.90
C SER A 355 9.22 43.45 -9.39
N LEU A 356 8.24 43.52 -8.49
CA LEU A 356 6.82 43.54 -8.83
C LEU A 356 6.10 44.60 -7.99
N SER A 357 5.32 45.48 -8.63
CA SER A 357 4.60 46.56 -7.93
C SER A 357 3.69 46.00 -6.84
N ASP A 358 3.76 46.56 -5.64
CA ASP A 358 2.90 46.19 -4.50
C ASP A 358 1.42 46.54 -4.72
N SER A 359 1.09 47.30 -5.76
CA SER A 359 -0.31 47.60 -6.14
C SER A 359 -1.01 46.45 -6.86
N LEU A 360 -0.28 45.44 -7.33
CA LEU A 360 -0.83 44.31 -8.08
C LEU A 360 -1.06 43.12 -7.13
N TRP A 361 -2.18 42.40 -7.19
CA TRP A 361 -2.45 41.24 -6.31
C TRP A 361 -2.14 41.53 -4.82
N ASN A 362 -2.67 42.62 -4.29
CA ASN A 362 -2.27 43.15 -2.98
C ASN A 362 -3.21 42.78 -1.82
N ASN A 363 -4.17 41.88 -2.07
CA ASN A 363 -5.20 41.51 -1.12
C ASN A 363 -5.17 40.00 -0.81
N HIS A 364 -4.09 39.53 -0.19
CA HIS A 364 -3.85 38.10 0.06
C HIS A 364 -3.86 37.26 -1.23
N GLN A 365 -3.16 37.73 -2.25
CA GLN A 365 -3.17 37.15 -3.60
C GLN A 365 -1.81 36.62 -4.07
N ARG A 366 -0.84 36.46 -3.17
CA ARG A 366 0.55 36.15 -3.53
C ARG A 366 1.08 34.92 -2.81
N ILE A 367 1.80 34.10 -3.55
CA ILE A 367 2.75 33.11 -3.05
C ILE A 367 4.11 33.48 -3.63
N ARG A 368 5.21 33.13 -2.96
CA ARG A 368 6.55 33.31 -3.49
C ARG A 368 7.39 32.06 -3.23
N GLN A 369 7.91 31.47 -4.30
CA GLN A 369 9.02 30.54 -4.20
C GLN A 369 10.30 31.34 -3.95
N TYR A 370 10.80 31.30 -2.71
CA TYR A 370 11.91 32.13 -2.25
C TYR A 370 13.25 31.39 -2.21
N ALA A 371 13.26 30.07 -2.34
CA ALA A 371 14.47 29.27 -2.50
C ALA A 371 14.18 28.11 -3.46
N GLY A 372 15.04 27.93 -4.47
CA GLY A 372 14.99 26.77 -5.36
C GLY A 372 15.71 25.56 -4.76
N GLY A 373 15.90 24.50 -5.54
CA GLY A 373 16.25 23.17 -5.06
C GLY A 373 17.36 23.12 -4.01
N HIS A 374 17.01 22.69 -2.80
CA HIS A 374 17.91 22.47 -1.68
C HIS A 374 17.40 21.33 -0.81
N SER A 375 18.31 20.70 -0.05
CA SER A 375 17.92 19.66 0.89
C SER A 375 17.61 20.26 2.26
N GLU A 376 16.49 19.84 2.84
CA GLU A 376 16.19 20.08 4.25
C GLU A 376 15.91 18.75 4.96
N THR A 377 16.22 18.72 6.26
CA THR A 377 15.98 17.55 7.12
C THR A 377 15.15 17.98 8.32
N TRP A 378 13.98 17.37 8.47
CA TRP A 378 13.07 17.62 9.58
C TRP A 378 12.62 16.30 10.19
N GLY A 379 12.75 16.16 11.52
CA GLY A 379 12.37 14.92 12.21
C GLY A 379 13.19 13.69 11.82
N GLY A 380 14.41 13.88 11.31
CA GLY A 380 15.27 12.81 10.80
C GLY A 380 15.08 12.47 9.32
N GLU A 381 14.03 13.00 8.68
CA GLU A 381 13.69 12.74 7.28
C GLU A 381 14.14 13.87 6.36
N SER A 382 14.81 13.52 5.27
CA SER A 382 15.31 14.50 4.29
C SER A 382 14.47 14.54 3.02
N LEU A 383 14.23 15.76 2.51
CA LEU A 383 13.64 16.01 1.20
C LEU A 383 14.48 17.06 0.45
N VAL A 384 14.49 16.95 -0.89
CA VAL A 384 14.93 18.03 -1.77
C VAL A 384 13.72 18.85 -2.15
N ILE A 385 13.68 20.11 -1.76
CA ILE A 385 12.51 20.97 -1.87
C ILE A 385 12.86 22.33 -2.49
N ASP A 386 11.83 23.00 -2.98
CA ASP A 386 11.78 24.45 -3.10
C ASP A 386 10.90 25.02 -1.98
N SER A 387 11.29 26.17 -1.43
CA SER A 387 10.63 26.76 -0.26
C SER A 387 9.78 27.96 -0.64
N ASN A 388 8.56 28.00 -0.09
CA ASN A 388 7.52 28.96 -0.42
C ASN A 388 7.05 29.77 0.79
N ALA A 389 6.89 31.07 0.62
CA ALA A 389 6.18 31.96 1.54
C ALA A 389 4.79 32.25 0.95
N LEU A 390 3.74 32.16 1.78
CA LEU A 390 2.37 32.36 1.35
C LEU A 390 1.74 33.57 2.02
N ASP A 391 0.92 34.28 1.23
CA ASP A 391 -0.10 35.24 1.63
C ASP A 391 -1.18 35.20 0.53
N GLY A 392 -1.77 34.02 0.38
CA GLY A 392 -2.42 33.63 -0.87
C GLY A 392 -3.34 32.42 -0.73
N ALA A 393 -4.12 32.18 -1.76
CA ALA A 393 -5.04 31.05 -1.82
C ALA A 393 -4.32 29.73 -2.07
N VAL A 394 -4.75 28.72 -1.32
CA VAL A 394 -4.42 27.31 -1.49
C VAL A 394 -5.71 26.49 -1.46
N THR A 395 -5.64 25.25 -1.93
CA THR A 395 -6.76 24.32 -1.91
C THR A 395 -6.69 23.44 -0.66
N THR A 396 -7.81 23.28 0.03
CA THR A 396 -7.97 22.30 1.11
C THR A 396 -9.13 21.37 0.77
N ILE A 397 -9.13 20.17 1.33
CA ILE A 397 -10.37 19.39 1.47
C ILE A 397 -11.05 19.86 2.75
N LEU A 398 -12.34 20.19 2.70
CA LEU A 398 -13.07 20.68 3.87
C LEU A 398 -13.25 19.54 4.90
N PRO A 399 -12.98 19.77 6.19
CA PRO A 399 -13.54 18.92 7.23
C PRO A 399 -15.07 19.08 7.22
N THR A 400 -15.84 18.03 7.55
CA THR A 400 -17.31 18.13 7.65
C THR A 400 -17.73 19.11 8.75
N ALA A 401 -18.92 19.75 8.64
CA ALA A 401 -19.54 20.39 9.80
C ALA A 401 -19.90 19.37 10.92
N ALA A 402 -20.01 18.09 10.55
CA ALA A 402 -20.05 16.96 11.47
C ALA A 402 -18.75 16.79 12.26
N THR A 403 -17.56 17.03 11.68
CA THR A 403 -16.31 16.95 12.47
C THR A 403 -16.27 17.98 13.59
N GLN A 404 -16.80 19.20 13.45
CA GLN A 404 -16.78 20.14 14.59
C GLN A 404 -17.66 19.75 15.79
N ALA A 405 -18.77 19.03 15.56
CA ALA A 405 -19.67 18.57 16.64
C ALA A 405 -19.32 17.14 17.11
N ASP A 406 -18.87 16.26 16.20
CA ASP A 406 -18.33 14.94 16.52
C ASP A 406 -16.98 15.03 17.23
N PHE A 407 -16.18 16.09 17.04
CA PHE A 407 -14.95 16.32 17.82
C PHE A 407 -15.19 16.44 19.33
N GLN A 408 -16.42 16.72 19.77
CA GLN A 408 -16.82 16.75 21.19
C GLN A 408 -17.54 15.47 21.62
N ALA A 409 -18.31 14.83 20.72
CA ALA A 409 -19.08 13.62 21.04
C ALA A 409 -18.29 12.30 20.84
N GLN A 410 -17.39 12.23 19.85
CA GLN A 410 -16.48 11.09 19.61
C GLN A 410 -15.15 11.21 20.37
N ALA A 411 -14.84 12.36 20.96
CA ALA A 411 -13.75 12.49 21.94
C ALA A 411 -13.99 11.67 23.22
N LEU A 412 -15.19 11.09 23.39
CA LEU A 412 -15.51 10.10 24.41
C LEU A 412 -15.48 8.65 23.90
N ILE A 413 -15.24 8.38 22.61
CA ILE A 413 -15.37 7.04 22.01
C ILE A 413 -14.13 6.56 21.22
N LEU A 414 -13.23 7.42 20.72
CA LEU A 414 -12.14 6.98 19.82
C LEU A 414 -10.71 7.31 20.30
N GLU A 415 -10.27 6.59 21.32
CA GLU A 415 -8.84 6.26 21.58
C GLU A 415 -8.44 4.85 21.05
N GLN A 416 -9.16 4.23 20.10
CA GLN A 416 -9.40 2.77 20.22
C GLN A 416 -9.29 1.87 18.95
N GLU A 417 -8.09 1.61 18.41
CA GLU A 417 -7.77 0.27 17.82
C GLU A 417 -6.57 -0.30 18.59
N ALA A 418 -6.74 -1.47 19.22
CA ALA A 418 -5.69 -2.07 20.05
C ALA A 418 -4.63 -2.80 19.19
N PRO A 419 -3.33 -2.75 19.57
CA PRO A 419 -2.27 -3.39 18.82
C PRO A 419 -2.51 -4.89 18.65
N ILE A 420 -2.26 -5.41 17.45
CA ILE A 420 -2.24 -6.85 17.20
C ILE A 420 -0.85 -7.36 17.59
N LEU A 421 -0.80 -8.20 18.62
CA LEU A 421 0.44 -8.74 19.18
C LEU A 421 0.84 -10.05 18.51
N ALA A 422 -0.14 -10.90 18.20
CA ALA A 422 0.04 -12.17 17.51
C ALA A 422 -1.28 -12.64 16.87
N PHE A 423 -1.20 -13.48 15.84
CA PHE A 423 -2.35 -14.14 15.23
C PHE A 423 -1.87 -15.37 14.46
N GLU A 424 -2.79 -16.29 14.18
CA GLU A 424 -2.52 -17.43 13.31
C GLU A 424 -3.81 -17.99 12.71
N LEU A 425 -3.69 -18.57 11.51
CA LEU A 425 -4.74 -19.31 10.83
C LEU A 425 -4.47 -20.84 10.91
N LEU A 426 -5.17 -21.51 11.81
CA LEU A 426 -5.04 -22.97 12.05
C LEU A 426 -5.64 -23.81 10.89
N SER A 427 -6.70 -23.29 10.28
CA SER A 427 -7.36 -23.82 9.08
C SER A 427 -8.03 -22.68 8.31
N PRO A 428 -8.49 -22.85 7.06
CA PRO A 428 -9.10 -21.75 6.30
C PRO A 428 -10.28 -21.04 6.98
N GLN A 429 -10.91 -21.65 7.98
CA GLN A 429 -12.02 -21.07 8.75
C GLN A 429 -11.68 -20.85 10.23
N VAL A 430 -10.65 -21.49 10.76
CA VAL A 430 -10.35 -21.46 12.20
C VAL A 430 -9.04 -20.74 12.42
N GLY A 431 -9.06 -19.72 13.28
CA GLY A 431 -7.88 -18.95 13.64
C GLY A 431 -8.08 -18.17 14.93
N TRP A 432 -7.04 -17.47 15.35
CA TRP A 432 -7.05 -16.68 16.58
C TRP A 432 -6.26 -15.38 16.40
N VAL A 433 -6.57 -14.39 17.22
CA VAL A 433 -5.86 -13.11 17.28
C VAL A 433 -5.72 -12.66 18.73
N LEU A 434 -4.53 -12.19 19.08
CA LEU A 434 -4.21 -11.51 20.32
C LEU A 434 -4.15 -10.00 20.05
N GLN A 435 -5.16 -9.28 20.52
CA GLN A 435 -5.34 -7.84 20.30
C GLN A 435 -5.30 -7.11 21.65
N ALA A 436 -4.17 -6.46 21.95
CA ALA A 436 -3.84 -5.94 23.28
C ALA A 436 -4.14 -6.98 24.38
N GLU A 437 -5.10 -6.68 25.26
CA GLU A 437 -5.49 -7.52 26.41
C GLU A 437 -6.61 -8.53 26.09
N ARG A 438 -6.87 -8.79 24.81
CA ARG A 438 -7.95 -9.71 24.38
C ARG A 438 -7.42 -10.80 23.48
N LEU A 439 -7.73 -12.05 23.83
CA LEU A 439 -7.51 -13.20 22.96
C LEU A 439 -8.85 -13.63 22.37
N LEU A 440 -8.96 -13.58 21.05
CA LEU A 440 -10.19 -13.91 20.33
C LEU A 440 -9.95 -15.05 19.34
N ALA A 441 -10.97 -15.90 19.19
CA ALA A 441 -10.97 -17.01 18.24
C ALA A 441 -12.13 -16.88 17.24
N THR A 442 -11.92 -17.40 16.04
CA THR A 442 -12.92 -17.45 14.97
C THR A 442 -13.09 -18.88 14.45
N GLN A 443 -14.29 -19.18 13.94
CA GLN A 443 -14.62 -20.45 13.26
C GLN A 443 -15.14 -20.23 11.83
N ASP A 444 -15.10 -19.00 11.35
CA ASP A 444 -15.60 -18.60 10.03
C ASP A 444 -14.61 -17.69 9.26
N GLY A 445 -13.32 -17.82 9.56
CA GLY A 445 -12.25 -17.12 8.85
C GLY A 445 -12.14 -15.63 9.19
N GLY A 446 -12.61 -15.25 10.38
CA GLY A 446 -12.57 -13.86 10.88
C GLY A 446 -13.83 -13.07 10.53
N ALA A 447 -14.91 -13.71 10.11
CA ALA A 447 -16.20 -13.03 9.91
C ALA A 447 -16.89 -12.73 11.25
N THR A 448 -16.75 -13.62 12.23
CA THR A 448 -17.14 -13.42 13.63
C THR A 448 -16.05 -13.87 14.59
N TRP A 449 -16.00 -13.22 15.75
CA TRP A 449 -15.01 -13.45 16.80
C TRP A 449 -15.70 -13.79 18.12
N SER A 450 -15.16 -14.78 18.82
CA SER A 450 -15.52 -15.13 20.19
C SER A 450 -14.34 -14.82 21.10
N GLU A 451 -14.59 -14.08 22.17
CA GLU A 451 -13.56 -13.81 23.17
C GLU A 451 -13.30 -15.05 24.03
N ILE A 452 -12.03 -15.46 24.11
CA ILE A 452 -11.57 -16.63 24.85
C ILE A 452 -10.48 -16.26 25.86
N THR A 453 -10.37 -14.97 26.19
CA THR A 453 -9.44 -14.43 27.20
C THR A 453 -9.66 -15.13 28.56
N PRO A 454 -8.61 -15.63 29.24
CA PRO A 454 -8.75 -16.19 30.58
C PRO A 454 -9.29 -15.16 31.57
N ALA A 455 -10.35 -15.50 32.30
CA ALA A 455 -10.90 -14.64 33.34
C ALA A 455 -9.94 -14.51 34.53
N THR A 456 -9.44 -13.31 34.80
CA THR A 456 -8.55 -13.00 35.94
C THR A 456 -9.04 -11.78 36.71
N SER A 457 -8.65 -11.68 37.98
CA SER A 457 -9.00 -10.54 38.85
C SER A 457 -8.12 -9.31 38.64
N GLU A 458 -6.99 -9.45 37.95
CA GLU A 458 -6.06 -8.37 37.63
C GLU A 458 -5.93 -8.23 36.11
N GLU A 459 -5.94 -6.98 35.64
CA GLU A 459 -5.51 -6.62 34.29
C GLU A 459 -3.97 -6.70 34.26
N SER A 460 -3.43 -7.46 33.32
CA SER A 460 -2.04 -7.86 33.28
C SER A 460 -1.65 -8.08 31.83
N PRO A 461 -0.62 -7.36 31.32
CA PRO A 461 -0.31 -7.33 29.90
C PRO A 461 -0.20 -8.72 29.26
N MET A 462 -0.90 -8.93 28.15
CA MET A 462 -0.70 -10.13 27.33
C MET A 462 0.52 -9.95 26.44
N LEU A 463 1.40 -10.95 26.38
CA LEU A 463 2.64 -10.85 25.59
C LEU A 463 2.55 -11.62 24.28
N THR A 464 2.08 -12.87 24.34
CA THR A 464 2.04 -13.78 23.18
C THR A 464 1.12 -14.97 23.48
N ALA A 465 0.58 -15.58 22.43
CA ALA A 465 -0.24 -16.79 22.52
C ALA A 465 0.14 -17.72 21.37
N ASP A 466 -0.21 -19.00 21.51
CA ASP A 466 -0.04 -19.98 20.45
C ASP A 466 -1.06 -21.12 20.58
N PHE A 467 -1.48 -21.70 19.45
CA PHE A 467 -2.44 -22.80 19.39
C PHE A 467 -1.98 -23.87 18.41
N VAL A 468 -1.80 -25.10 18.89
CA VAL A 468 -1.48 -26.24 18.00
C VAL A 468 -2.73 -26.76 17.28
N ASP A 469 -3.91 -26.53 17.84
CA ASP A 469 -5.20 -26.82 17.23
C ASP A 469 -6.33 -25.97 17.86
N ALA A 470 -7.56 -26.12 17.38
CA ALA A 470 -8.71 -25.34 17.83
C ALA A 470 -9.12 -25.55 19.30
N GLN A 471 -8.56 -26.55 20.00
CA GLN A 471 -8.88 -26.89 21.38
C GLN A 471 -7.71 -26.61 22.34
N ARG A 472 -6.47 -26.83 21.89
CA ARG A 472 -5.27 -26.73 22.70
C ARG A 472 -4.48 -25.46 22.38
N GLY A 473 -4.24 -24.65 23.40
CA GLY A 473 -3.51 -23.41 23.25
C GLY A 473 -2.90 -22.91 24.55
N TRP A 474 -1.98 -21.97 24.41
CA TRP A 474 -1.22 -21.37 25.47
C TRP A 474 -1.17 -19.86 25.32
N LEU A 475 -1.01 -19.17 26.44
CA LEU A 475 -0.97 -17.72 26.51
C LEU A 475 -0.02 -17.29 27.62
N VAL A 476 0.84 -16.34 27.33
CA VAL A 476 1.77 -15.74 28.28
C VAL A 476 1.32 -14.33 28.63
N ARG A 477 1.29 -14.04 29.93
CA ARG A 477 1.01 -12.70 30.48
C ARG A 477 2.16 -12.27 31.38
N SER A 478 2.40 -10.96 31.48
CA SER A 478 3.23 -10.38 32.52
C SER A 478 2.38 -9.71 33.59
N ASP A 479 2.90 -9.60 34.81
CA ASP A 479 2.36 -8.65 35.79
C ASP A 479 2.55 -7.20 35.31
N SER A 480 1.92 -6.25 36.02
CA SER A 480 1.95 -4.82 35.66
C SER A 480 3.35 -4.21 35.65
N GLU A 481 4.27 -4.74 36.47
CA GLU A 481 5.65 -4.29 36.57
C GLU A 481 6.61 -5.07 35.64
N ALA A 482 6.08 -5.99 34.83
CA ALA A 482 6.85 -6.88 33.94
C ALA A 482 7.97 -7.67 34.66
N THR A 483 7.76 -8.00 35.94
CA THR A 483 8.69 -8.75 36.79
C THR A 483 8.43 -10.25 36.82
N MET A 484 7.20 -10.69 36.52
CA MET A 484 6.79 -12.09 36.55
C MET A 484 5.95 -12.43 35.33
N LEU A 485 6.18 -13.61 34.75
CA LEU A 485 5.33 -14.15 33.68
C LEU A 485 4.46 -15.30 34.19
N SER A 486 3.21 -15.32 33.74
CA SER A 486 2.27 -16.41 33.98
C SER A 486 1.91 -17.07 32.66
N LEU A 487 1.88 -18.41 32.67
CA LEU A 487 1.43 -19.20 31.53
C LEU A 487 0.02 -19.72 31.80
N TYR A 488 -0.85 -19.52 30.83
CA TYR A 488 -2.20 -20.08 30.80
C TYR A 488 -2.24 -21.14 29.73
N ARG A 489 -2.86 -22.30 30.03
CA ARG A 489 -3.09 -23.38 29.06
C ARG A 489 -4.56 -23.74 29.00
N THR A 490 -5.07 -23.96 27.79
CA THR A 490 -6.41 -24.52 27.53
C THR A 490 -6.31 -25.86 26.82
N ALA A 491 -7.28 -26.74 27.05
CA ALA A 491 -7.50 -27.97 26.30
C ALA A 491 -8.90 -28.06 25.66
N ASP A 492 -9.73 -27.01 25.78
CA ASP A 492 -11.12 -26.99 25.32
C ASP A 492 -11.49 -25.72 24.53
N GLY A 493 -10.51 -25.12 23.84
CA GLY A 493 -10.69 -23.96 22.97
C GLY A 493 -10.87 -22.65 23.72
N GLY A 494 -10.28 -22.53 24.91
CA GLY A 494 -10.30 -21.35 25.75
C GLY A 494 -11.56 -21.19 26.59
N ARG A 495 -12.36 -22.25 26.74
CA ARG A 495 -13.52 -22.24 27.66
C ARG A 495 -13.05 -22.34 29.11
N ASN A 496 -12.00 -23.10 29.36
CA ASN A 496 -11.33 -23.20 30.65
C ASN A 496 -9.82 -23.05 30.48
N TRP A 497 -9.22 -22.25 31.37
CA TRP A 497 -7.79 -22.02 31.41
C TRP A 497 -7.19 -22.48 32.73
N GLU A 498 -6.13 -23.28 32.64
CA GLU A 498 -5.28 -23.63 33.77
C GLU A 498 -4.14 -22.62 33.85
N ASN A 499 -4.06 -21.86 34.95
CA ASN A 499 -2.94 -20.97 35.23
C ASN A 499 -1.80 -21.77 35.90
N LYS A 500 -0.61 -21.69 35.32
CA LYS A 500 0.64 -22.04 35.96
C LYS A 500 1.51 -20.79 36.08
N LEU A 501 1.92 -20.50 37.31
CA LEU A 501 3.06 -19.61 37.53
C LEU A 501 4.29 -20.28 36.92
N LEU A 502 4.90 -19.61 35.94
CA LEU A 502 6.22 -20.01 35.50
C LEU A 502 7.16 -19.82 36.70
N PRO A 503 8.08 -20.75 36.99
CA PRO A 503 9.09 -20.55 38.01
C PRO A 503 10.08 -19.47 37.55
N LEU A 504 9.65 -18.22 37.58
CA LEU A 504 10.46 -17.04 37.34
C LEU A 504 10.60 -16.30 38.67
N ILE A 505 11.44 -16.84 39.56
CA ILE A 505 11.96 -16.08 40.70
C ILE A 505 13.42 -15.72 40.34
N PRO A 506 13.83 -14.46 40.55
CA PRO A 506 14.79 -13.79 39.71
C PRO A 506 16.24 -14.20 40.05
N SER A 507 17.04 -14.57 39.05
CA SER A 507 18.15 -13.64 38.82
C SER A 507 17.46 -12.48 38.12
N PRO A 508 17.41 -11.26 38.68
CA PRO A 508 16.62 -10.19 38.09
C PRO A 508 17.31 -9.87 36.80
N LEU A 509 16.92 -10.52 35.70
CA LEU A 509 17.53 -10.62 34.37
C LEU A 509 18.66 -9.60 34.16
N ASP A 510 19.80 -9.74 34.83
CA ASP A 510 20.89 -8.75 34.97
C ASP A 510 20.48 -7.24 35.13
N GLY A 511 19.27 -6.94 35.64
CA GLY A 511 18.68 -5.60 35.79
C GLY A 511 17.82 -5.11 34.62
N ALA A 512 17.53 -5.95 33.61
CA ALA A 512 16.81 -5.59 32.39
C ALA A 512 15.39 -6.21 32.33
N SER A 513 14.37 -5.40 32.04
CA SER A 513 12.98 -5.84 31.90
C SER A 513 12.73 -6.54 30.56
N PRO A 514 11.79 -7.50 30.48
CA PRO A 514 11.35 -8.07 29.21
C PRO A 514 10.62 -7.01 28.37
N VAL A 515 10.88 -6.99 27.06
CA VAL A 515 10.29 -6.02 26.11
C VAL A 515 9.49 -6.68 24.98
N ALA A 516 9.70 -7.97 24.73
CA ALA A 516 8.93 -8.77 23.79
C ALA A 516 9.04 -10.26 24.15
N ALA A 517 8.05 -11.06 23.75
CA ALA A 517 8.09 -12.51 23.89
C ALA A 517 7.45 -13.19 22.68
N TRP A 518 7.96 -14.38 22.34
CA TRP A 518 7.45 -15.22 21.26
C TRP A 518 7.30 -16.65 21.77
N LEU A 519 6.11 -17.20 21.62
CA LEU A 519 5.78 -18.56 22.01
C LEU A 519 5.55 -19.41 20.76
N GLU A 520 6.14 -20.59 20.73
CA GLU A 520 5.92 -21.59 19.69
C GLU A 520 5.76 -22.97 20.34
N PHE A 521 4.63 -23.63 20.08
CA PHE A 521 4.36 -25.02 20.38
C PHE A 521 4.30 -25.81 19.07
N ARG A 522 5.09 -26.87 19.00
CA ARG A 522 5.10 -27.75 17.83
C ARG A 522 4.01 -28.81 17.91
N ASP A 523 3.71 -29.24 19.13
CA ASP A 523 2.71 -30.23 19.48
C ASP A 523 2.23 -29.98 20.92
N GLU A 524 1.42 -30.89 21.47
CA GLU A 524 0.84 -30.72 22.81
C GLU A 524 1.84 -30.81 23.96
N LEU A 525 3.10 -31.21 23.70
CA LEU A 525 4.14 -31.44 24.71
C LEU A 525 5.33 -30.48 24.57
N HIS A 526 5.77 -30.22 23.34
CA HIS A 526 7.01 -29.49 23.07
C HIS A 526 6.76 -28.03 22.67
N GLY A 527 7.38 -27.12 23.41
CA GLY A 527 7.24 -25.68 23.18
C GLY A 527 8.45 -24.86 23.63
N TRP A 528 8.57 -23.68 23.05
CA TRP A 528 9.66 -22.74 23.24
C TRP A 528 9.11 -21.34 23.48
N LEU A 529 9.63 -20.65 24.49
CA LEU A 529 9.32 -19.26 24.80
C LEU A 529 10.62 -18.45 24.74
N ALA A 530 10.76 -17.65 23.68
CA ALA A 530 11.85 -16.69 23.54
C ALA A 530 11.43 -15.35 24.14
N ILE A 531 12.28 -14.74 24.97
CA ILE A 531 12.04 -13.46 25.62
C ILE A 531 13.16 -12.49 25.25
N LYS A 532 12.81 -11.34 24.70
CA LYS A 532 13.72 -10.21 24.50
C LYS A 532 13.79 -9.37 25.76
N LEU A 533 15.00 -9.06 26.18
CA LEU A 533 15.29 -8.20 27.30
C LEU A 533 15.69 -6.81 26.82
N GLN A 534 15.40 -5.79 27.62
CA GLN A 534 15.82 -4.43 27.34
C GLN A 534 17.35 -4.34 27.24
N SER A 535 17.85 -3.88 26.11
CA SER A 535 19.28 -3.68 25.84
C SER A 535 19.52 -2.44 24.99
N SER A 536 20.76 -1.93 24.96
CA SER A 536 21.08 -0.82 24.05
C SER A 536 21.06 -1.30 22.59
N ILE A 537 20.96 -0.37 21.64
CA ILE A 537 20.88 -0.65 20.19
C ILE A 537 21.99 -1.57 19.64
N ASN A 538 23.14 -1.66 20.28
CA ASN A 538 24.25 -2.53 19.87
C ASN A 538 24.15 -3.98 20.37
N PHE A 539 23.11 -4.33 21.14
CA PHE A 539 22.95 -5.66 21.73
C PHE A 539 21.49 -6.14 21.56
N SER A 540 21.30 -7.45 21.39
CA SER A 540 19.98 -8.10 21.40
C SER A 540 20.01 -9.19 22.48
N LEU A 541 19.65 -8.83 23.72
CA LEU A 541 19.69 -9.76 24.84
C LEU A 541 18.42 -10.62 24.88
N GLY A 542 18.61 -11.94 25.02
CA GLY A 542 17.52 -12.90 25.03
C GLY A 542 17.60 -13.95 26.14
N ARG A 543 16.47 -14.59 26.42
CA ARG A 543 16.35 -15.84 27.16
C ARG A 543 15.43 -16.79 26.41
N LEU A 544 15.74 -18.09 26.49
CA LEU A 544 14.90 -19.14 25.93
C LEU A 544 14.41 -20.03 27.06
N PHE A 545 13.12 -20.35 27.05
CA PHE A 545 12.54 -21.36 27.92
C PHE A 545 12.02 -22.50 27.06
N ILE A 546 12.24 -23.73 27.48
CA ILE A 546 11.81 -24.93 26.76
C ILE A 546 10.91 -25.77 27.68
N THR A 547 9.82 -26.29 27.13
CA THR A 547 8.97 -27.29 27.77
C THR A 547 8.97 -28.58 26.95
N GLU A 548 8.92 -29.73 27.65
CA GLU A 548 8.71 -31.06 27.07
C GLU A 548 7.42 -31.73 27.60
N ASP A 549 6.66 -31.05 28.46
CA ASP A 549 5.46 -31.58 29.13
C ASP A 549 4.21 -30.69 28.95
N GLY A 550 4.16 -29.93 27.85
CA GLY A 550 2.99 -29.13 27.48
C GLY A 550 2.82 -27.87 28.34
N GLY A 551 3.94 -27.32 28.83
CA GLY A 551 4.01 -26.11 29.63
C GLY A 551 3.81 -26.32 31.13
N LEU A 552 3.88 -27.56 31.62
CA LEU A 552 3.79 -27.86 33.06
C LEU A 552 5.11 -27.52 33.78
N SER A 553 6.24 -27.70 33.11
CA SER A 553 7.56 -27.27 33.57
C SER A 553 8.37 -26.66 32.42
N TRP A 554 9.23 -25.70 32.78
CA TRP A 554 10.06 -24.98 31.82
C TRP A 554 11.51 -24.97 32.28
N GLN A 555 12.42 -25.14 31.32
CA GLN A 555 13.85 -25.06 31.54
C GLN A 555 14.41 -23.83 30.83
N GLU A 556 15.07 -22.95 31.60
CA GLU A 556 15.79 -21.80 31.04
C GLU A 556 17.07 -22.26 30.32
N ARG A 557 17.31 -21.64 29.16
CA ARG A 557 18.50 -21.76 28.32
C ARG A 557 18.94 -20.37 27.86
N SER A 558 20.22 -20.28 27.51
CA SER A 558 20.77 -19.09 26.87
C SER A 558 20.23 -19.00 25.43
N LEU A 559 19.89 -17.77 25.03
CA LEU A 559 19.53 -17.44 23.65
C LEU A 559 20.58 -16.46 23.13
N PRO A 560 21.20 -16.71 21.96
CA PRO A 560 22.28 -15.86 21.45
C PRO A 560 21.78 -14.47 21.03
N LEU A 561 20.49 -14.36 20.68
CA LEU A 561 19.83 -13.15 20.23
C LEU A 561 18.44 -13.05 20.85
N GLY A 562 18.05 -11.90 21.41
CA GLY A 562 16.69 -11.63 21.89
C GLY A 562 15.68 -11.45 20.77
N GLU A 563 15.54 -12.44 19.90
CA GLU A 563 14.69 -12.44 18.70
C GLU A 563 13.83 -13.72 18.67
N PRO A 564 12.78 -13.79 17.82
CA PRO A 564 11.97 -14.99 17.72
C PRO A 564 12.82 -16.18 17.25
N ALA A 565 12.51 -17.35 17.82
CA ALA A 565 13.09 -18.62 17.39
C ALA A 565 12.04 -19.43 16.64
N ARG A 566 12.47 -20.26 15.68
CA ARG A 566 11.60 -21.21 14.98
C ARG A 566 12.21 -22.60 14.98
N PHE A 567 11.43 -23.61 15.36
CA PHE A 567 11.87 -25.00 15.44
C PHE A 567 11.27 -25.89 14.34
N LEU A 568 12.14 -26.65 13.67
CA LEU A 568 11.70 -27.66 12.69
C LEU A 568 11.15 -28.91 13.41
N ASP A 569 11.85 -29.31 14.46
CA ASP A 569 11.55 -30.43 15.36
C ASP A 569 12.07 -30.12 16.76
N SER A 570 11.93 -31.06 17.71
CA SER A 570 12.33 -30.84 19.11
C SER A 570 13.84 -30.65 19.33
N GLN A 571 14.67 -30.87 18.31
CA GLN A 571 16.12 -30.75 18.39
C GLN A 571 16.64 -29.59 17.53
N ARG A 572 16.11 -29.44 16.31
CA ARG A 572 16.63 -28.49 15.34
C ARG A 572 15.78 -27.23 15.24
N GLY A 573 16.41 -26.08 15.42
CA GLY A 573 15.78 -24.76 15.34
C GLY A 573 16.75 -23.64 14.96
N TRP A 574 16.19 -22.46 14.70
CA TRP A 574 16.91 -21.26 14.26
C TRP A 574 16.46 -20.03 15.03
N VAL A 575 17.39 -19.09 15.21
CA VAL A 575 17.12 -17.71 15.61
C VAL A 575 17.86 -16.79 14.65
N ALA A 576 17.20 -15.74 14.19
CA ALA A 576 17.73 -14.83 13.16
C ALA A 576 17.45 -13.36 13.55
N GLY A 577 18.30 -12.45 13.09
CA GLY A 577 18.18 -11.01 13.31
C GLY A 577 19.40 -10.42 14.02
N GLY A 578 19.19 -9.86 15.21
CA GLY A 578 20.24 -9.23 16.02
C GLY A 578 20.39 -7.72 15.77
N PRO A 579 21.37 -7.06 16.41
CA PRO A 579 21.52 -5.61 16.40
C PRO A 579 21.62 -4.97 15.00
N ALA A 580 22.31 -5.67 14.08
CA ALA A 580 22.43 -5.27 12.68
C ALA A 580 21.44 -6.00 11.76
N GLY A 581 20.71 -6.99 12.30
CA GLY A 581 19.72 -7.79 11.57
C GLY A 581 20.29 -8.92 10.72
N ASP A 582 21.61 -9.09 10.62
CA ASP A 582 22.28 -9.99 9.67
C ASP A 582 22.74 -11.33 10.27
N GLU A 583 22.40 -11.63 11.52
CA GLU A 583 22.86 -12.82 12.22
C GLU A 583 21.88 -14.00 12.08
N LEU A 584 22.42 -15.22 12.00
CA LEU A 584 21.66 -16.46 11.97
C LEU A 584 22.38 -17.52 12.80
N TYR A 585 21.65 -18.14 13.73
CA TYR A 585 22.15 -19.25 14.53
C TYR A 585 21.25 -20.47 14.35
N ARG A 586 21.86 -21.65 14.44
CA ARG A 586 21.18 -22.94 14.43
C ARG A 586 21.47 -23.70 15.72
N THR A 587 20.46 -24.35 16.26
CA THR A 587 20.59 -25.40 17.27
C THR A 587 20.30 -26.76 16.65
N ASP A 588 20.96 -27.80 17.16
CA ASP A 588 20.70 -29.21 16.86
C ASP A 588 20.39 -30.02 18.14
N ASP A 589 20.23 -29.36 19.30
CA ASP A 589 19.99 -29.95 20.62
C ASP A 589 18.86 -29.25 21.41
N GLY A 590 17.86 -28.74 20.71
CA GLY A 590 16.64 -28.15 21.27
C GLY A 590 16.81 -26.73 21.79
N GLY A 591 17.97 -26.10 21.59
CA GLY A 591 18.30 -24.75 22.05
C GLY A 591 19.26 -24.74 23.23
N ALA A 592 19.88 -25.89 23.57
CA ALA A 592 20.90 -25.95 24.60
C ALA A 592 22.23 -25.35 24.12
N THR A 593 22.57 -25.51 22.84
CA THR A 593 23.71 -24.85 22.20
C THR A 593 23.34 -24.29 20.83
N TRP A 594 23.92 -23.12 20.52
CA TRP A 594 23.67 -22.40 19.27
C TRP A 594 24.97 -22.21 18.51
N GLN A 595 24.96 -22.50 17.22
CA GLN A 595 26.10 -22.33 16.32
C GLN A 595 25.77 -21.29 15.26
N PRO A 596 26.67 -20.31 15.00
CA PRO A 596 26.51 -19.39 13.87
C PRO A 596 26.38 -20.17 12.55
N GLN A 597 25.38 -19.84 11.75
CA GLN A 597 25.17 -20.43 10.44
C GLN A 597 25.43 -19.41 9.34
N PHE A 598 26.53 -19.59 8.61
CA PHE A 598 26.90 -18.70 7.51
C PHE A 598 26.11 -19.00 6.24
N LEU A 599 25.64 -17.93 5.59
CA LEU A 599 24.97 -17.99 4.30
C LEU A 599 25.93 -17.61 3.16
N PRO A 600 25.87 -18.26 1.99
CA PRO A 600 26.62 -17.84 0.82
C PRO A 600 25.95 -16.61 0.20
N LEU A 601 26.18 -15.44 0.81
CA LEU A 601 25.63 -14.16 0.40
C LEU A 601 26.37 -13.61 -0.84
N PRO A 602 25.66 -13.07 -1.85
CA PRO A 602 26.28 -12.30 -2.93
C PRO A 602 27.05 -11.08 -2.38
N VAL A 603 28.02 -10.55 -3.13
CA VAL A 603 28.73 -9.32 -2.73
C VAL A 603 27.72 -8.19 -2.55
N ALA A 604 27.75 -7.52 -1.40
CA ALA A 604 26.87 -6.39 -1.11
C ALA A 604 27.35 -5.13 -1.83
N GLU A 605 26.41 -4.30 -2.27
CA GLU A 605 26.73 -2.97 -2.79
C GLU A 605 27.15 -2.02 -1.65
N THR A 606 27.87 -0.95 -1.99
CA THR A 606 28.31 0.01 -0.98
C THR A 606 27.10 0.71 -0.35
N GLY A 607 26.99 0.64 0.98
CA GLY A 607 25.85 1.21 1.73
C GLY A 607 24.65 0.27 1.87
N GLU A 608 24.70 -0.95 1.35
CA GLU A 608 23.65 -1.95 1.47
C GLU A 608 23.72 -2.67 2.83
N ARG A 609 22.59 -2.72 3.56
CA ARG A 609 22.41 -3.49 4.80
C ARG A 609 21.73 -4.81 4.51
N THR A 610 22.00 -5.84 5.32
CA THR A 610 21.40 -7.18 5.19
C THR A 610 20.56 -7.48 6.42
N PHE A 611 19.38 -8.07 6.22
CA PHE A 611 18.47 -8.53 7.26
C PHE A 611 18.09 -9.98 6.97
N VAL A 612 18.32 -10.88 7.92
CA VAL A 612 18.04 -12.31 7.79
C VAL A 612 16.74 -12.63 8.54
N GLY A 613 15.78 -13.23 7.84
CA GLY A 613 14.53 -13.71 8.44
C GLY A 613 14.64 -15.15 8.96
N LEU A 614 13.57 -15.66 9.58
CA LEU A 614 13.52 -17.03 10.07
C LEU A 614 13.18 -18.03 8.94
N PRO A 615 13.75 -19.25 8.97
CA PRO A 615 13.45 -20.26 7.97
C PRO A 615 12.10 -20.95 8.22
N GLU A 616 11.31 -21.14 7.17
CA GLU A 616 10.09 -21.94 7.24
C GLU A 616 10.24 -23.25 6.48
N PHE A 617 9.59 -24.32 6.97
CA PHE A 617 9.78 -25.67 6.45
C PHE A 617 8.48 -26.30 5.96
N SER A 618 8.55 -26.86 4.75
CA SER A 618 7.56 -27.77 4.18
C SER A 618 8.05 -29.22 4.33
N ARG A 619 7.17 -30.11 4.78
CA ARG A 619 7.40 -31.57 4.79
C ARG A 619 8.71 -32.02 5.49
N GLY A 620 9.12 -31.31 6.54
CA GLY A 620 10.21 -31.73 7.46
C GLY A 620 11.65 -31.57 6.96
N HIS A 621 11.91 -31.39 5.66
CA HIS A 621 13.28 -31.32 5.14
C HIS A 621 13.51 -30.25 4.05
N VAL A 622 12.45 -29.73 3.44
CA VAL A 622 12.53 -28.66 2.45
C VAL A 622 12.13 -27.36 3.11
N GLY A 623 13.04 -26.40 3.19
CA GLY A 623 12.78 -25.11 3.83
C GLY A 623 13.22 -23.93 3.00
N TYR A 624 12.67 -22.78 3.32
CA TYR A 624 12.96 -21.49 2.68
C TYR A 624 13.41 -20.49 3.73
N LEU A 625 14.44 -19.72 3.42
CA LEU A 625 15.01 -18.72 4.30
C LEU A 625 15.07 -17.37 3.54
N PRO A 626 14.26 -16.38 3.93
CA PRO A 626 14.28 -15.06 3.32
C PRO A 626 15.44 -14.22 3.88
N VAL A 627 16.11 -13.49 3.00
CA VAL A 627 17.11 -12.49 3.34
C VAL A 627 16.79 -11.21 2.57
N THR A 628 16.62 -10.11 3.28
CA THR A 628 16.35 -8.79 2.72
C THR A 628 17.64 -7.98 2.70
N ARG A 629 17.89 -7.23 1.63
CA ARG A 629 18.91 -6.20 1.57
C ARG A 629 18.28 -4.87 1.23
N SER A 630 18.75 -3.80 1.86
CA SER A 630 18.26 -2.45 1.64
C SER A 630 19.42 -1.47 1.57
N GLY A 631 19.40 -0.57 0.61
CA GLY A 631 20.43 0.46 0.43
C GLY A 631 20.12 1.37 -0.77
N PRO A 632 21.10 2.16 -1.23
CA PRO A 632 20.89 3.14 -2.31
C PRO A 632 20.42 2.56 -3.65
N GLY A 633 20.62 1.26 -3.89
CA GLY A 633 20.13 0.55 -5.07
C GLY A 633 18.71 -0.03 -4.93
N GLY A 634 18.00 0.31 -3.85
CA GLY A 634 16.68 -0.20 -3.51
C GLY A 634 16.71 -1.43 -2.60
N VAL A 635 15.65 -2.23 -2.66
CA VAL A 635 15.44 -3.43 -1.84
C VAL A 635 15.71 -4.69 -2.66
N LYS A 636 16.52 -5.60 -2.13
CA LYS A 636 16.72 -6.94 -2.72
C LYS A 636 16.23 -8.03 -1.80
N LEU A 637 15.43 -8.94 -2.32
CA LEU A 637 15.01 -10.15 -1.62
C LEU A 637 15.78 -11.35 -2.16
N LEU A 638 16.49 -12.04 -1.30
CA LEU A 638 17.21 -13.28 -1.58
C LEU A 638 16.48 -14.42 -0.88
N ILE A 639 16.01 -15.40 -1.63
CA ILE A 639 15.35 -16.60 -1.08
C ILE A 639 16.32 -17.77 -1.17
N TYR A 640 16.72 -18.29 -0.02
CA TYR A 640 17.50 -19.50 0.10
C TYR A 640 16.59 -20.71 0.27
N ILE A 641 16.97 -21.83 -0.35
CA ILE A 641 16.30 -23.12 -0.18
C ILE A 641 17.24 -24.11 0.50
N THR A 642 16.67 -24.93 1.36
CA THR A 642 17.30 -26.15 1.87
C THR A 642 16.49 -27.37 1.44
N ARG A 643 17.16 -28.48 1.18
CA ARG A 643 16.54 -29.80 0.91
C ARG A 643 16.97 -30.86 1.92
N ASN A 644 17.76 -30.46 2.91
CA ASN A 644 18.37 -31.35 3.90
C ASN A 644 18.10 -30.88 5.33
N GLY A 645 16.95 -30.21 5.55
CA GLY A 645 16.52 -29.74 6.88
C GLY A 645 17.41 -28.65 7.45
N GLY A 646 17.91 -27.74 6.61
CA GLY A 646 18.70 -26.58 7.00
C GLY A 646 20.16 -26.87 7.35
N ASN A 647 20.69 -28.03 6.93
CA ASN A 647 22.12 -28.33 7.03
C ASN A 647 22.93 -27.46 6.07
N SER A 648 22.40 -27.20 4.87
CA SER A 648 22.95 -26.25 3.92
C SER A 648 21.82 -25.45 3.26
N TRP A 649 22.15 -24.22 2.87
CA TRP A 649 21.28 -23.27 2.19
C TRP A 649 21.88 -22.90 0.84
N GLU A 650 21.07 -22.97 -0.20
CA GLU A 650 21.45 -22.60 -1.56
C GLU A 650 20.55 -21.45 -2.02
N LEU A 651 21.12 -20.42 -2.64
CA LEU A 651 20.34 -19.32 -3.18
C LEU A 651 19.47 -19.84 -4.33
N ALA A 652 18.15 -19.82 -4.14
CA ALA A 652 17.18 -20.27 -5.13
C ALA A 652 16.72 -19.13 -6.04
N GLU A 653 16.48 -17.96 -5.45
CA GLU A 653 15.91 -16.81 -6.15
C GLU A 653 16.47 -15.51 -5.58
N ALA A 654 16.68 -14.52 -6.45
CA ALA A 654 17.07 -13.17 -6.09
C ALA A 654 16.20 -12.19 -6.87
N LEU A 655 15.54 -11.31 -6.14
CA LEU A 655 14.62 -10.31 -6.66
C LEU A 655 15.13 -8.94 -6.24
N THR A 656 15.04 -7.97 -7.13
CA THR A 656 15.48 -6.59 -6.88
C THR A 656 14.34 -5.67 -7.24
N ASP A 657 14.09 -4.73 -6.35
CA ASP A 657 13.20 -3.61 -6.55
C ASP A 657 13.97 -2.31 -6.34
N GLN A 658 13.81 -1.35 -7.26
CA GLN A 658 14.57 -0.10 -7.25
C GLN A 658 13.88 1.03 -6.46
N THR A 659 12.85 0.70 -5.70
CA THR A 659 12.15 1.66 -4.84
C THR A 659 13.07 2.16 -3.71
N GLU A 660 13.04 3.47 -3.43
CA GLU A 660 13.84 4.12 -2.38
C GLU A 660 13.27 3.90 -0.96
N THR A 661 12.59 2.78 -0.72
CA THR A 661 12.11 2.45 0.63
C THR A 661 13.24 1.85 1.45
N GLU A 662 13.74 2.61 2.44
CA GLU A 662 14.63 2.02 3.45
C GLU A 662 13.85 1.02 4.31
N ILE A 663 14.34 -0.22 4.36
CA ILE A 663 13.80 -1.28 5.20
C ILE A 663 14.79 -1.53 6.33
N SER A 664 14.29 -1.58 7.57
CA SER A 664 15.10 -1.74 8.79
C SER A 664 15.05 -3.16 9.39
N GLN A 665 14.33 -4.09 8.76
CA GLN A 665 14.15 -5.47 9.23
C GLN A 665 13.96 -6.45 8.05
N SER A 666 13.96 -7.75 8.32
CA SER A 666 13.61 -8.74 7.30
C SER A 666 12.15 -8.54 6.87
N LEU A 667 11.88 -8.68 5.57
CA LEU A 667 10.52 -8.65 5.04
C LEU A 667 9.67 -9.79 5.66
N PRO A 668 8.38 -9.53 5.96
CA PRO A 668 7.44 -10.57 6.36
C PRO A 668 7.39 -11.69 5.33
N PHE A 669 7.51 -12.93 5.78
CA PHE A 669 7.53 -14.14 4.95
C PHE A 669 6.55 -15.16 5.54
N SER A 670 5.89 -15.93 4.68
CA SER A 670 5.10 -17.09 5.10
C SER A 670 5.15 -18.22 4.06
N LEU A 671 5.16 -19.47 4.52
CA LEU A 671 5.12 -20.68 3.70
C LEU A 671 3.82 -21.47 3.92
N GLY A 672 2.97 -21.52 2.90
CA GLY A 672 1.75 -22.30 2.87
C GLY A 672 1.98 -23.81 2.85
N ARG A 673 0.96 -24.57 3.28
CA ARG A 673 0.98 -26.04 3.34
C ARG A 673 1.07 -26.71 1.97
N ASP A 674 0.64 -26.02 0.93
CA ASP A 674 0.80 -26.42 -0.47
C ASP A 674 2.22 -26.18 -1.01
N GLY A 675 3.10 -25.56 -0.21
CA GLY A 675 4.47 -25.23 -0.57
C GLY A 675 4.62 -23.90 -1.31
N ALA A 676 3.54 -23.13 -1.43
CA ALA A 676 3.60 -21.77 -1.92
C ALA A 676 4.12 -20.83 -0.82
N TRP A 677 5.15 -20.04 -1.11
CA TRP A 677 5.60 -19.01 -0.17
C TRP A 677 5.17 -17.62 -0.62
N ARG A 678 5.09 -16.71 0.34
CA ARG A 678 4.74 -15.31 0.16
C ARG A 678 5.71 -14.41 0.91
N VAL A 679 6.08 -13.29 0.30
CA VAL A 679 6.80 -12.20 0.96
C VAL A 679 6.06 -10.92 0.72
N GLY A 680 5.79 -10.15 1.77
CA GLY A 680 5.16 -8.85 1.63
C GLY A 680 6.15 -7.71 1.79
N ILE A 681 5.92 -6.63 1.05
CA ILE A 681 6.83 -5.48 0.95
C ILE A 681 6.16 -4.26 1.61
N PRO A 682 6.67 -3.72 2.74
CA PRO A 682 6.00 -2.72 3.58
C PRO A 682 5.55 -1.41 2.92
N SER A 683 6.09 -1.04 1.76
CA SER A 683 5.72 0.18 1.02
C SER A 683 4.94 -0.09 -0.26
N MET A 684 4.78 -1.36 -0.63
CA MET A 684 4.18 -1.71 -1.90
C MET A 684 2.85 -2.38 -1.67
N SER A 685 1.91 -2.00 -2.53
CA SER A 685 0.85 -2.87 -2.98
C SER A 685 1.44 -4.13 -3.65
N ASP A 686 2.48 -4.80 -3.15
CA ASP A 686 3.09 -5.95 -3.83
C ASP A 686 3.41 -7.12 -2.88
N ALA A 687 2.97 -8.33 -3.25
CA ALA A 687 3.45 -9.59 -2.67
C ALA A 687 4.26 -10.38 -3.70
N LEU A 688 5.30 -11.08 -3.26
CA LEU A 688 6.10 -11.98 -4.09
C LEU A 688 5.75 -13.43 -3.79
N SER A 689 5.78 -14.28 -4.82
CA SER A 689 5.21 -15.62 -4.86
C SER A 689 6.03 -16.52 -5.78
N ASN A 690 6.21 -17.79 -5.41
CA ASN A 690 6.86 -18.79 -6.27
C ASN A 690 6.05 -19.24 -7.49
N GLU A 691 4.77 -18.87 -7.60
CA GLU A 691 3.88 -19.33 -8.68
C GLU A 691 3.62 -18.32 -9.79
N LEU A 692 4.03 -17.04 -9.67
CA LEU A 692 4.26 -16.02 -10.73
C LEU A 692 4.40 -14.60 -10.11
N ARG A 693 5.32 -13.83 -10.72
CA ARG A 693 5.85 -12.47 -10.47
C ARG A 693 4.89 -11.39 -9.95
N ARG A 694 5.40 -10.54 -9.03
CA ARG A 694 4.90 -9.24 -8.53
C ARG A 694 3.36 -9.13 -8.51
N ILE A 695 2.76 -9.50 -7.39
CA ILE A 695 1.31 -9.44 -7.18
C ILE A 695 0.96 -8.02 -6.74
N VAL A 696 0.43 -7.18 -7.64
CA VAL A 696 -0.11 -5.87 -7.25
C VAL A 696 -1.33 -6.07 -6.35
N GLN A 697 -1.12 -6.01 -5.04
CA GLN A 697 -2.09 -6.04 -3.96
C GLN A 697 -3.08 -4.87 -4.11
N LYS A 698 -4.35 -5.17 -4.32
CA LYS A 698 -5.44 -4.19 -4.30
C LYS A 698 -6.18 -4.26 -2.96
N GLY A 699 -6.60 -3.10 -2.44
CA GLY A 699 -7.20 -3.01 -1.10
C GLY A 699 -6.16 -2.95 0.03
N TYR A 700 -4.88 -2.85 -0.32
CA TYR A 700 -3.81 -2.48 0.60
C TYR A 700 -3.71 -0.95 0.63
N GLU A 701 -3.86 -0.36 1.80
CA GLU A 701 -3.75 1.07 2.02
C GLU A 701 -2.28 1.51 1.84
N LEU A 702 -2.01 2.45 0.91
CA LEU A 702 -0.65 2.97 0.69
C LEU A 702 -0.18 3.76 1.93
N GLY A 703 0.96 3.39 2.50
CA GLY A 703 1.47 3.98 3.77
C GLY A 703 1.14 3.15 5.02
N VAL A 704 0.51 1.99 4.85
CA VAL A 704 0.35 0.99 5.92
C VAL A 704 1.50 -0.01 5.82
N GLN A 705 2.21 -0.19 6.92
CA GLN A 705 3.31 -1.14 7.00
C GLN A 705 2.76 -2.55 7.21
N LEU A 706 3.17 -3.49 6.35
CA LEU A 706 2.98 -4.90 6.61
C LEU A 706 3.93 -5.32 7.73
N ASN A 707 3.37 -5.73 8.87
CA ASN A 707 4.17 -6.16 10.02
C ASN A 707 4.42 -7.66 10.00
N SER A 708 3.38 -8.45 9.70
CA SER A 708 3.46 -9.91 9.68
C SER A 708 2.39 -10.52 8.78
N MET A 709 2.61 -11.77 8.36
CA MET A 709 1.71 -12.50 7.49
C MET A 709 1.72 -13.99 7.81
N ASP A 710 0.59 -14.65 7.60
CA ASP A 710 0.42 -16.09 7.79
C ASP A 710 -0.49 -16.67 6.68
N PHE A 711 0.06 -17.51 5.81
CA PHE A 711 -0.64 -18.14 4.70
C PHE A 711 -0.73 -19.64 4.94
N ILE A 712 -1.93 -20.18 4.86
CA ILE A 712 -2.15 -21.63 4.95
C ILE A 712 -2.10 -22.31 3.58
N THR A 713 -2.44 -21.56 2.51
CA THR A 713 -2.31 -21.98 1.11
C THR A 713 -1.84 -20.81 0.25
N SER A 714 -1.59 -21.06 -1.02
CA SER A 714 -1.30 -20.05 -2.03
C SER A 714 -2.40 -18.99 -2.19
N GLN A 715 -3.62 -19.28 -1.70
CA GLN A 715 -4.79 -18.42 -1.84
C GLN A 715 -5.25 -17.81 -0.50
N ILE A 716 -5.12 -18.55 0.61
CA ILE A 716 -5.74 -18.18 1.87
C ILE A 716 -4.67 -17.80 2.88
N GLY A 717 -4.77 -16.60 3.43
CA GLY A 717 -3.86 -16.10 4.44
C GLY A 717 -4.35 -14.85 5.14
N TRP A 718 -3.72 -14.53 6.27
CA TRP A 718 -3.92 -13.33 7.04
C TRP A 718 -2.65 -12.47 7.07
N ALA A 719 -2.82 -11.18 7.34
CA ALA A 719 -1.74 -10.22 7.50
C ALA A 719 -2.10 -9.19 8.57
N ALA A 720 -1.16 -8.86 9.45
CA ALA A 720 -1.30 -7.68 10.31
C ALA A 720 -0.63 -6.48 9.64
N VAL A 721 -1.37 -5.39 9.62
CA VAL A 721 -0.97 -4.15 8.98
C VAL A 721 -1.08 -3.02 10.01
N GLN A 722 -0.08 -2.15 10.05
CA GLN A 722 -0.04 -1.04 10.98
C GLN A 722 0.07 0.28 10.22
N ALA A 723 -0.74 1.26 10.61
CA ALA A 723 -0.58 2.63 10.14
C ALA A 723 -0.73 3.62 11.27
N GLY A 724 -0.26 4.84 11.00
CA GLY A 724 -0.47 5.98 11.86
C GLY A 724 -0.87 7.19 11.03
N THR A 725 -1.93 7.86 11.45
CA THR A 725 -2.31 9.17 10.93
C THR A 725 -2.35 10.12 12.12
N CYS A 726 -1.72 11.28 12.01
CA CYS A 726 -1.87 12.29 13.02
C CYS A 726 -2.67 13.45 12.47
N GLN A 727 -3.91 13.57 12.92
CA GLN A 727 -4.86 14.55 12.43
C GLN A 727 -4.81 15.86 13.23
N GLY A 728 -5.06 16.97 12.53
CA GLY A 728 -5.21 18.30 13.12
C GLY A 728 -4.02 19.24 12.90
N ALA A 729 -4.25 20.53 13.17
CA ALA A 729 -3.22 21.56 13.05
C ALA A 729 -1.98 21.19 13.88
N LYS A 730 -0.77 21.55 13.42
CA LYS A 730 0.50 21.26 14.14
C LYS A 730 0.49 21.61 15.63
N THR A 731 -0.34 22.58 16.04
CA THR A 731 -0.45 23.04 17.44
C THR A 731 -1.53 22.34 18.26
N SER A 732 -2.34 21.47 17.66
CA SER A 732 -3.47 20.76 18.28
C SER A 732 -3.60 19.33 17.74
N GLN A 733 -2.48 18.75 17.34
CA GLN A 733 -2.42 17.50 16.59
C GLN A 733 -2.71 16.30 17.49
N ARG A 734 -3.53 15.38 17.01
CA ARG A 734 -3.80 14.09 17.65
C ARG A 734 -3.24 12.99 16.76
N CYS A 735 -2.34 12.20 17.31
CA CYS A 735 -1.79 11.04 16.61
C CYS A 735 -2.59 9.80 16.93
N GLU A 736 -3.08 9.15 15.88
CA GLU A 736 -3.81 7.89 15.95
C GLU A 736 -2.94 6.83 15.27
N GLN A 737 -2.65 5.74 15.98
CA GLN A 737 -2.07 4.54 15.39
C GLN A 737 -3.15 3.47 15.40
N PHE A 738 -3.23 2.72 14.32
CA PHE A 738 -4.16 1.61 14.19
C PHE A 738 -3.44 0.35 13.72
N SER A 739 -3.94 -0.79 14.16
CA SER A 739 -3.46 -2.12 13.78
C SER A 739 -4.64 -2.93 13.29
N ARG A 740 -4.57 -3.38 12.04
CA ARG A 740 -5.64 -4.16 11.42
C ARG A 740 -5.18 -5.56 11.05
N LEU A 741 -6.07 -6.51 11.27
CA LEU A 741 -5.93 -7.87 10.77
C LEU A 741 -6.67 -7.95 9.44
N MET A 742 -5.95 -8.33 8.40
CA MET A 742 -6.43 -8.43 7.03
C MET A 742 -6.45 -9.89 6.61
N ALA A 743 -7.48 -10.32 5.88
CA ALA A 743 -7.59 -11.65 5.31
C ALA A 743 -7.65 -11.62 3.78
N THR A 744 -7.02 -12.60 3.15
CA THR A 744 -7.09 -12.84 1.71
C THR A 744 -7.58 -14.25 1.43
N SER A 745 -8.31 -14.41 0.31
CA SER A 745 -8.74 -15.70 -0.23
C SER A 745 -8.31 -15.91 -1.69
N ASP A 746 -7.48 -15.02 -2.22
CA ASP A 746 -6.99 -14.99 -3.59
C ASP A 746 -5.46 -14.77 -3.67
N GLY A 747 -4.75 -15.08 -2.58
CA GLY A 747 -3.30 -15.12 -2.55
C GLY A 747 -2.61 -13.78 -2.34
N GLY A 748 -3.34 -12.82 -1.75
CA GLY A 748 -2.88 -11.46 -1.48
C GLY A 748 -3.21 -10.47 -2.60
N LEU A 749 -4.03 -10.86 -3.59
CA LEU A 749 -4.54 -9.96 -4.62
C LEU A 749 -5.57 -8.98 -4.04
N THR A 750 -6.42 -9.46 -3.13
CA THR A 750 -7.35 -8.64 -2.35
C THR A 750 -7.25 -8.96 -0.86
N TRP A 751 -7.41 -7.91 -0.04
CA TRP A 751 -7.38 -7.97 1.42
C TRP A 751 -8.67 -7.43 2.02
N LYS A 752 -9.25 -8.15 2.98
CA LYS A 752 -10.46 -7.78 3.74
C LYS A 752 -10.08 -7.54 5.19
N ASN A 753 -10.48 -6.40 5.76
CA ASN A 753 -10.35 -6.17 7.21
C ASN A 753 -11.25 -7.16 7.98
N ILE A 754 -10.62 -7.96 8.84
CA ILE A 754 -11.25 -8.92 9.76
C ILE A 754 -10.90 -8.61 11.22
N THR A 755 -10.39 -7.41 11.51
CA THR A 755 -10.04 -6.98 12.86
C THR A 755 -11.25 -7.13 13.79
N PRO A 756 -11.10 -7.81 14.94
CA PRO A 756 -12.20 -7.92 15.90
C PRO A 756 -12.68 -6.54 16.36
N PRO A 757 -14.00 -6.35 16.54
CA PRO A 757 -14.51 -5.15 17.18
C PRO A 757 -14.07 -5.13 18.66
N ARG A 758 -13.76 -3.95 19.18
CA ARG A 758 -13.35 -3.76 20.57
C ARG A 758 -14.49 -4.06 21.55
#